data_AF-A0A5N6EJF1-F1
#
_entry.id   AF-A0A5N6EJF1-F1
#
_cell.length_a   1.000
_cell.length_b   1.000
_cell.length_c   1.000
_cell.angle_alpha   90.00
_cell.angle_beta   90.00
_cell.angle_gamma   90.00
#
_symmetry.space_group_name_H-M   'P 1'
#
loop_
_entity.id
_entity.type
_entity.pdbx_description
1 polymer ?
#
loop_
_entity_poly.entity_id
_entity_poly.type
_entity_poly.pdbx_seq_one_letter_code
_entity_poly.pdbx_strand_id
1 'polypeptide(L)'
;MLGPLELQLFPSCFNCISWSADGEIAVAAGEYVQILHTTEKEGGNGPGSQAATKNWNVTRIRTNVFTNGEWPIIHPQKRENFSIGPEQSTSTVVGLAWSPPGLAKYRRCVFAVLTSGLLLSFYDISPQGKWTRVAIVNDCLSSYFGSLVDDEELRLRKSNIRSFTWCPPLKVPIPEQHATSYAVPPPESRWGMYLLSVTNDDNDVILLQARRSTDPTSTSLYSFEVLSVTSLHEHTENQNVQPGSIFSSALRNRARASFMSPGPWIYQPTKEIKGVCSAIGNVAITLGAKLKMVRHVVTLISDNDQTDSAVKYKARCVSEENTSYGGLLNNYHLTGALHWLHTEGSTEIGLAVASFAGMIALRFTRAAYQGEKTAKKGIQIKELPFYEPTGSDIGTDSPRHWEQTSAMTVALDKVSQTPILHLGTVGGYTATMTLSGIQSSDELPETPWKKQLDNAREQFDIARDLGGYTISRTWGLASHDSLVVAAFTLHPGDTVEYRTSAEERTMLVFSHANAELTEHDDLAFPYPLPDRSPDTLRRKREAALGYILFTEGGDYSRLALSRKALYAAACCAIVDSQNDNILSQARGALEWLASGIDVDLSNEIGKCSVPGSTIDAKTAEQLEGSGQQIFEQCTICDAGLSWYSAVEAQCAAGHLFVRCGVTFLAIQEPGLSKFCSRCGTEYLSEDLVHDELEHTCRILSDVFDTCIYCSGKFQA
;
A
#
# COMPACT_ATOMS: atom_id res chain seq x y z
N MET A 1 -24.40 -6.88 7.65
CA MET A 1 -24.00 -6.09 8.84
C MET A 1 -22.66 -6.61 9.33
N LEU A 2 -21.63 -5.77 9.34
CA LEU A 2 -20.32 -6.12 9.89
C LEU A 2 -20.31 -5.67 11.36
N GLY A 3 -20.78 -6.54 12.25
CA GLY A 3 -20.61 -6.35 13.69
C GLY A 3 -19.14 -6.45 14.12
N PRO A 4 -18.83 -6.22 15.41
CA PRO A 4 -17.48 -6.41 15.92
C PRO A 4 -16.98 -7.82 15.56
N LEU A 5 -15.75 -7.90 15.03
CA LEU A 5 -15.15 -9.17 14.61
C LEU A 5 -14.29 -9.72 15.73
N GLU A 6 -14.65 -10.89 16.25
CA GLU A 6 -13.89 -11.61 17.25
C GLU A 6 -12.88 -12.56 16.59
N LEU A 7 -11.61 -12.43 16.96
CA LEU A 7 -10.52 -13.28 16.51
C LEU A 7 -9.96 -14.10 17.67
N GLN A 8 -9.78 -15.41 17.45
CA GLN A 8 -9.11 -16.30 18.40
C GLN A 8 -7.58 -16.14 18.31
N LEU A 9 -7.08 -15.05 18.89
CA LEU A 9 -5.67 -14.73 19.02
C LEU A 9 -5.43 -13.72 20.15
N PHE A 10 -4.18 -13.65 20.62
CA PHE A 10 -3.67 -12.55 21.43
C PHE A 10 -2.62 -11.71 20.66
N PRO A 11 -2.68 -10.37 20.71
CA PRO A 11 -1.72 -9.53 20.00
C PRO A 11 -0.30 -9.67 20.56
N SER A 12 0.71 -9.78 19.69
CA SER A 12 2.12 -9.92 20.14
C SER A 12 2.89 -8.63 20.29
N CYS A 13 2.38 -7.51 19.79
CA CYS A 13 3.06 -6.23 19.81
C CYS A 13 2.09 -5.05 19.85
N PHE A 14 2.59 -3.86 20.11
CA PHE A 14 1.86 -2.61 19.88
C PHE A 14 1.76 -2.32 18.38
N ASN A 15 0.75 -1.54 17.97
CA ASN A 15 0.37 -1.37 16.57
C ASN A 15 0.24 -2.72 15.83
N CYS A 16 -0.43 -3.69 16.46
CA CYS A 16 -0.53 -5.07 15.94
C CYS A 16 -1.36 -5.23 14.66
N ILE A 17 -1.92 -4.16 14.11
CA ILE A 17 -2.85 -4.19 12.97
C ILE A 17 -2.39 -3.27 11.86
N SER A 18 -2.57 -3.68 10.60
CA SER A 18 -2.32 -2.85 9.43
C SER A 18 -3.38 -3.14 8.37
N TRP A 19 -3.81 -2.10 7.65
CA TRP A 19 -4.84 -2.17 6.63
C TRP A 19 -4.26 -1.77 5.28
N SER A 20 -4.33 -2.66 4.29
CA SER A 20 -3.82 -2.42 2.95
C SER A 20 -4.75 -1.52 2.14
N ALA A 21 -4.19 -0.89 1.09
CA ALA A 21 -4.99 -0.18 0.10
C ALA A 21 -5.87 -1.11 -0.76
N ASP A 22 -5.63 -2.42 -0.70
CA ASP A 22 -6.42 -3.44 -1.39
C ASP A 22 -7.60 -3.95 -0.54
N GLY A 23 -7.76 -3.44 0.68
CA GLY A 23 -8.87 -3.78 1.58
C GLY A 23 -8.61 -4.95 2.53
N GLU A 24 -7.39 -5.48 2.55
CA GLU A 24 -6.96 -6.58 3.42
C GLU A 24 -6.46 -6.06 4.78
N ILE A 25 -6.84 -6.70 5.88
CA ILE A 25 -6.41 -6.36 7.24
C ILE A 25 -5.50 -7.46 7.77
N ALA A 26 -4.33 -7.09 8.29
CA ALA A 26 -3.40 -8.01 8.91
C ALA A 26 -3.31 -7.77 10.42
N VAL A 27 -3.35 -8.84 11.23
CA VAL A 27 -3.24 -8.80 12.69
C VAL A 27 -2.10 -9.70 13.18
N ALA A 28 -1.17 -9.14 13.97
CA ALA A 28 -0.03 -9.85 14.54
C ALA A 28 -0.45 -10.68 15.76
N ALA A 29 -0.04 -11.95 15.80
CA ALA A 29 -0.45 -12.93 16.80
C ALA A 29 0.66 -13.94 17.11
N GLY A 30 1.63 -13.55 17.94
CA GLY A 30 2.73 -14.41 18.36
C GLY A 30 3.64 -14.75 17.19
N GLU A 31 3.71 -16.03 16.80
CA GLU A 31 4.46 -16.47 15.61
C GLU A 31 3.65 -16.38 14.30
N TYR A 32 2.38 -15.98 14.40
CA TYR A 32 1.44 -15.94 13.28
C TYR A 32 1.02 -14.52 12.93
N VAL A 33 0.55 -14.37 11.69
CA VAL A 33 -0.27 -13.25 11.26
C VAL A 33 -1.59 -13.79 10.74
N GLN A 34 -2.70 -13.16 11.11
CA GLN A 34 -4.00 -13.40 10.49
C GLN A 34 -4.31 -12.30 9.48
N ILE A 35 -4.54 -12.68 8.23
CA ILE A 35 -4.97 -11.78 7.15
C ILE A 35 -6.46 -11.99 6.91
N LEU A 36 -7.22 -10.91 7.00
CA LEU A 36 -8.65 -10.84 6.82
C LEU A 36 -8.95 -10.17 5.48
N HIS A 37 -9.80 -10.81 4.68
CA HIS A 37 -10.38 -10.20 3.49
C HIS A 37 -11.87 -10.56 3.40
N THR A 38 -12.67 -9.66 2.84
CA THR A 38 -14.09 -9.92 2.63
C THR A 38 -14.32 -10.60 1.30
N THR A 39 -15.14 -11.64 1.29
CA THR A 39 -15.68 -12.22 0.06
C THR A 39 -17.15 -11.84 -0.07
N GLU A 40 -17.53 -11.20 -1.17
CA GLU A 40 -18.93 -11.10 -1.56
C GLU A 40 -19.34 -12.43 -2.21
N LYS A 41 -20.23 -13.17 -1.56
CA LYS A 41 -20.93 -14.27 -2.23
C LYS A 41 -22.16 -13.67 -2.90
N GLU A 42 -22.23 -13.74 -4.22
CA GLU A 42 -23.46 -13.45 -4.96
C GLU A 42 -24.56 -14.38 -4.43
N GLY A 43 -25.64 -13.80 -3.90
CA GLY A 43 -26.84 -14.54 -3.55
C GLY A 43 -27.42 -15.13 -4.82
N GLY A 44 -27.64 -16.46 -4.85
CA GLY A 44 -28.21 -17.12 -6.01
C GLY A 44 -29.55 -16.50 -6.41
N ASN A 45 -29.76 -16.33 -7.72
CA ASN A 45 -30.97 -15.79 -8.36
C ASN A 45 -32.21 -16.69 -8.20
N GLY A 46 -32.53 -17.12 -6.97
CA GLY A 46 -33.76 -17.80 -6.62
C GLY A 46 -34.77 -16.82 -6.02
N PRO A 47 -36.09 -16.96 -6.30
CA PRO A 47 -37.12 -16.18 -5.64
C PRO A 47 -37.19 -16.61 -4.17
N GLY A 48 -36.42 -15.92 -3.33
CA GLY A 48 -36.07 -16.30 -1.95
C GLY A 48 -34.66 -15.90 -1.51
N SER A 49 -33.89 -15.18 -2.35
CA SER A 49 -32.55 -14.65 -2.05
C SER A 49 -32.51 -13.90 -0.71
N GLN A 50 -32.00 -14.56 0.33
CA GLN A 50 -31.54 -13.93 1.56
C GLN A 50 -30.43 -12.93 1.22
N ALA A 51 -30.43 -11.76 1.88
CA ALA A 51 -29.40 -10.74 1.71
C ALA A 51 -27.99 -11.36 1.81
N ALA A 52 -27.08 -10.96 0.93
CA ALA A 52 -25.70 -11.45 0.90
C ALA A 52 -25.06 -11.31 2.29
N THR A 53 -24.79 -12.43 2.94
CA THR A 53 -24.08 -12.46 4.22
C THR A 53 -22.59 -12.29 3.93
N LYS A 54 -22.06 -11.10 4.25
CA LYS A 54 -20.62 -10.81 4.15
C LYS A 54 -19.87 -11.65 5.19
N ASN A 55 -19.15 -12.67 4.72
CA ASN A 55 -18.28 -13.47 5.58
C ASN A 55 -16.83 -12.99 5.42
N TRP A 56 -16.15 -12.82 6.56
CA TRP A 56 -14.71 -12.64 6.59
C TRP A 56 -14.03 -13.97 6.31
N ASN A 57 -13.12 -13.98 5.35
CA ASN A 57 -12.19 -15.08 5.19
C ASN A 57 -10.90 -14.75 5.95
N VAL A 58 -10.46 -15.70 6.78
CA VAL A 58 -9.30 -15.55 7.65
C VAL A 58 -8.20 -16.49 7.18
N THR A 59 -7.10 -15.93 6.69
CA THR A 59 -5.91 -16.70 6.33
C THR A 59 -4.85 -16.54 7.41
N ARG A 60 -4.34 -17.65 7.94
CA ARG A 60 -3.29 -17.64 8.97
C ARG A 60 -1.95 -18.01 8.35
N ILE A 61 -0.96 -17.16 8.56
CA ILE A 61 0.41 -17.33 8.06
C ILE A 61 1.33 -17.51 9.26
N ARG A 62 2.19 -18.54 9.23
CA ARG A 62 3.26 -18.70 10.22
C ARG A 62 4.51 -18.00 9.72
N THR A 63 5.08 -17.12 10.52
CA THR A 63 6.12 -16.18 10.07
C THR A 63 7.51 -16.47 10.64
N ASN A 64 7.60 -17.29 11.69
CA ASN A 64 8.84 -17.61 12.40
C ASN A 64 9.61 -18.83 11.85
N VAL A 65 9.15 -19.44 10.75
CA VAL A 65 9.82 -20.60 10.16
C VAL A 65 10.78 -20.11 9.09
N PHE A 66 12.08 -20.31 9.32
CA PHE A 66 13.15 -19.94 8.39
C PHE A 66 13.92 -21.19 7.98
N THR A 67 14.32 -21.24 6.72
CA THR A 67 15.32 -22.20 6.26
C THR A 67 16.70 -21.78 6.75
N ASN A 68 17.65 -22.72 6.81
CA ASN A 68 19.03 -22.41 7.20
C ASN A 68 19.74 -21.47 6.22
N GLY A 69 19.26 -21.38 4.97
CA GLY A 69 19.77 -20.40 3.99
C GLY A 69 19.25 -18.98 4.25
N GLU A 70 18.02 -18.84 4.75
CA GLU A 70 17.41 -17.56 5.09
C GLU A 70 17.88 -17.01 6.45
N TRP A 71 18.05 -17.89 7.43
CA TRP A 71 18.53 -17.53 8.76
C TRP A 71 19.49 -18.60 9.28
N PRO A 72 20.81 -18.41 9.10
CA PRO A 72 21.79 -19.36 9.56
C PRO A 72 21.90 -19.35 11.09
N ILE A 73 22.45 -20.43 11.65
CA ILE A 73 22.74 -20.53 13.09
C ILE A 73 23.74 -19.43 13.49
N ILE A 74 23.34 -18.56 14.42
CA ILE A 74 24.20 -17.52 14.98
C ILE A 74 24.76 -18.01 16.31
N HIS A 75 26.08 -18.06 16.43
CA HIS A 75 26.75 -18.39 17.68
C HIS A 75 26.80 -17.18 18.62
N PRO A 76 26.93 -17.39 19.95
CA PRO A 76 27.00 -16.29 20.91
C PRO A 76 28.07 -15.26 20.56
N GLN A 77 27.65 -14.00 20.41
CA GLN A 77 28.53 -12.89 20.03
C GLN A 77 29.24 -12.29 21.25
N LYS A 78 30.27 -11.44 21.02
CA LYS A 78 30.90 -10.71 22.13
C LYS A 78 29.92 -9.75 22.79
N ARG A 79 30.22 -9.34 24.03
CA ARG A 79 29.36 -8.49 24.85
C ARG A 79 28.91 -7.20 24.16
N GLU A 80 29.76 -6.64 23.31
CA GLU A 80 29.55 -5.40 22.58
C GLU A 80 28.56 -5.55 21.42
N ASN A 81 28.47 -6.75 20.85
CA ASN A 81 27.63 -7.07 19.68
C ASN A 81 26.49 -8.04 19.99
N PHE A 82 26.46 -8.58 21.22
CA PHE A 82 25.44 -9.51 21.70
C PHE A 82 24.04 -8.94 21.53
N SER A 83 23.17 -9.72 20.89
CA SER A 83 21.77 -9.34 20.66
C SER A 83 20.86 -10.54 20.88
N ILE A 84 19.96 -10.41 21.86
CA ILE A 84 18.99 -11.47 22.22
C ILE A 84 18.10 -11.85 21.04
N GLY A 85 17.77 -10.89 20.18
CA GLY A 85 16.89 -11.13 19.04
C GLY A 85 17.45 -12.20 18.08
N PRO A 86 18.55 -11.91 17.38
CA PRO A 86 19.17 -12.85 16.45
C PRO A 86 19.67 -14.15 17.10
N GLU A 87 20.11 -14.12 18.37
CA GLU A 87 20.78 -15.27 18.99
C GLU A 87 19.84 -16.23 19.73
N GLN A 88 18.72 -15.73 20.28
CA GLN A 88 17.88 -16.51 21.21
C GLN A 88 16.38 -16.38 20.96
N SER A 89 15.94 -15.54 20.03
CA SER A 89 14.52 -15.28 19.83
C SER A 89 13.77 -16.48 19.22
N THR A 90 12.50 -16.60 19.60
CA THR A 90 11.52 -17.48 18.95
C THR A 90 10.87 -16.86 17.70
N SER A 91 11.34 -15.67 17.31
CA SER A 91 10.92 -14.92 16.11
C SER A 91 9.42 -14.64 16.02
N THR A 92 8.83 -14.26 17.15
CA THR A 92 7.49 -13.67 17.22
C THR A 92 7.39 -12.37 16.41
N VAL A 93 6.20 -12.05 15.90
CA VAL A 93 5.93 -10.82 15.16
C VAL A 93 5.97 -9.63 16.10
N VAL A 94 6.80 -8.64 15.77
CA VAL A 94 6.98 -7.39 16.54
C VAL A 94 6.59 -6.14 15.74
N GLY A 95 6.36 -6.26 14.44
CA GLY A 95 5.86 -5.19 13.60
C GLY A 95 5.35 -5.71 12.26
N LEU A 96 4.35 -5.04 11.70
CA LEU A 96 3.82 -5.35 10.39
C LEU A 96 3.36 -4.07 9.67
N ALA A 97 3.45 -4.07 8.34
CA ALA A 97 2.90 -3.00 7.53
C ALA A 97 2.69 -3.47 6.09
N TRP A 98 1.61 -3.01 5.48
CA TRP A 98 1.43 -3.10 4.03
C TRP A 98 2.28 -2.06 3.31
N SER A 99 2.88 -2.44 2.18
CA SER A 99 3.48 -1.48 1.27
C SER A 99 2.40 -0.58 0.66
N PRO A 100 2.77 0.61 0.15
CA PRO A 100 1.90 1.31 -0.77
C PRO A 100 1.53 0.43 -1.98
N PRO A 101 0.36 0.66 -2.61
CA PRO A 101 -0.08 -0.14 -3.74
C PRO A 101 0.85 0.08 -4.95
N GLY A 102 1.01 -0.98 -5.74
CA GLY A 102 1.74 -0.95 -7.00
C GLY A 102 3.05 -1.75 -7.02
N LEU A 103 3.54 -2.15 -5.85
CA LEU A 103 4.78 -2.91 -5.69
C LEU A 103 4.61 -4.41 -6.01
N ALA A 104 3.47 -5.01 -5.65
CA ALA A 104 3.18 -6.41 -5.97
C ALA A 104 2.64 -6.57 -7.40
N LYS A 105 2.49 -7.83 -7.83
CA LYS A 105 1.86 -8.16 -9.11
C LYS A 105 0.47 -7.52 -9.19
N TYR A 106 0.07 -7.11 -10.39
CA TYR A 106 -1.20 -6.41 -10.63
C TYR A 106 -1.36 -5.13 -9.80
N ARG A 107 -0.23 -4.50 -9.47
CA ARG A 107 -0.15 -3.27 -8.70
C ARG A 107 -0.78 -3.35 -7.31
N ARG A 108 -0.74 -4.52 -6.67
CA ARG A 108 -1.21 -4.73 -5.29
C ARG A 108 -0.15 -4.30 -4.26
N CYS A 109 -0.50 -4.39 -2.98
CA CYS A 109 0.38 -4.18 -1.84
C CYS A 109 1.19 -5.46 -1.56
N VAL A 110 2.40 -5.29 -1.04
CA VAL A 110 3.22 -6.36 -0.46
C VAL A 110 3.10 -6.30 1.06
N PHE A 111 3.07 -7.44 1.72
CA PHE A 111 3.00 -7.49 3.18
C PHE A 111 4.39 -7.61 3.80
N ALA A 112 4.77 -6.69 4.68
CA ALA A 112 6.05 -6.73 5.39
C ALA A 112 5.85 -7.11 6.87
N VAL A 113 6.67 -8.04 7.35
CA VAL A 113 6.65 -8.55 8.73
C VAL A 113 8.03 -8.46 9.34
N LEU A 114 8.14 -7.76 10.47
CA LEU A 114 9.32 -7.75 11.32
C LEU A 114 9.13 -8.72 12.48
N THR A 115 10.11 -9.58 12.68
CA THR A 115 10.14 -10.55 13.81
C THR A 115 11.09 -10.10 14.91
N SER A 116 10.92 -10.62 16.12
CA SER A 116 11.82 -10.40 17.27
C SER A 116 13.23 -10.95 17.04
N GLY A 117 13.42 -11.81 16.02
CA GLY A 117 14.73 -12.19 15.48
C GLY A 117 15.45 -11.08 14.71
N LEU A 118 14.83 -9.89 14.58
CA LEU A 118 15.33 -8.73 13.84
C LEU A 118 15.41 -8.94 12.32
N LEU A 119 14.58 -9.84 11.80
CA LEU A 119 14.43 -10.12 10.37
C LEU A 119 13.17 -9.46 9.82
N LEU A 120 13.33 -8.65 8.77
CA LEU A 120 12.24 -8.04 8.02
C LEU A 120 11.99 -8.84 6.74
N SER A 121 10.85 -9.53 6.70
CA SER A 121 10.45 -10.41 5.61
C SER A 121 9.29 -9.83 4.81
N PHE A 122 9.32 -10.00 3.49
CA PHE A 122 8.21 -9.67 2.60
C PHE A 122 7.42 -10.93 2.25
N TYR A 123 6.10 -10.81 2.24
CA TYR A 123 5.16 -11.83 1.85
C TYR A 123 4.29 -11.32 0.69
N ASP A 124 4.08 -12.20 -0.28
CA ASP A 124 3.22 -11.96 -1.44
C ASP A 124 2.37 -13.22 -1.69
N ILE A 125 1.28 -13.05 -2.46
CA ILE A 125 0.40 -14.13 -2.86
C ILE A 125 1.03 -14.87 -4.03
N SER A 126 1.37 -16.14 -3.82
CA SER A 126 1.79 -17.05 -4.87
C SER A 126 0.67 -17.25 -5.91
N PRO A 127 0.99 -17.69 -7.14
CA PRO A 127 -0.03 -18.02 -8.15
C PRO A 127 -1.10 -19.02 -7.68
N GLN A 128 -0.80 -19.81 -6.65
CA GLN A 128 -1.72 -20.77 -6.01
C GLN A 128 -2.66 -20.13 -4.99
N GLY A 129 -2.65 -18.79 -4.85
CA GLY A 129 -3.48 -18.06 -3.88
C GLY A 129 -2.97 -18.15 -2.43
N LYS A 130 -1.76 -18.66 -2.20
CA LYS A 130 -1.17 -18.80 -0.86
C LYS A 130 -0.14 -17.71 -0.59
N TRP A 131 -0.19 -17.13 0.60
CA TRP A 131 0.84 -16.22 1.08
C TRP A 131 2.14 -16.96 1.35
N THR A 132 3.23 -16.48 0.75
CA THR A 132 4.57 -17.06 0.89
C THR A 132 5.60 -15.95 1.13
N ARG A 133 6.64 -16.25 1.90
CA ARG A 133 7.79 -15.34 2.02
C ARG A 133 8.51 -15.27 0.68
N VAL A 134 8.72 -14.06 0.18
CA VAL A 134 9.29 -13.80 -1.16
C VAL A 134 10.62 -13.06 -1.10
N ALA A 135 10.95 -12.43 0.04
CA ALA A 135 12.25 -11.81 0.26
C ALA A 135 12.54 -11.54 1.75
N ILE A 136 13.82 -11.38 2.09
CA ILE A 136 14.31 -10.93 3.39
C ILE A 136 15.19 -9.69 3.15
N VAL A 137 14.81 -8.55 3.73
CA VAL A 137 15.49 -7.27 3.51
C VAL A 137 16.91 -7.28 4.09
N ASN A 138 17.13 -8.05 5.16
CA ASN A 138 18.42 -8.20 5.83
C ASN A 138 19.52 -8.72 4.89
N ASP A 139 19.18 -9.50 3.86
CA ASP A 139 20.17 -10.03 2.89
C ASP A 139 20.83 -8.90 2.10
N CYS A 140 20.04 -7.89 1.70
CA CYS A 140 20.53 -6.68 1.06
C CYS A 140 21.47 -5.90 1.99
N LEU A 141 21.10 -5.74 3.27
CA LEU A 141 21.93 -5.04 4.24
C LEU A 141 23.23 -5.79 4.53
N SER A 142 23.17 -7.13 4.63
CA SER A 142 24.34 -7.99 4.81
C SER A 142 25.32 -7.85 3.64
N SER A 143 24.81 -7.86 2.41
CA SER A 143 25.64 -7.60 1.23
C SER A 143 26.22 -6.18 1.21
N TYR A 144 25.43 -5.17 1.57
CA TYR A 144 25.87 -3.77 1.59
C TYR A 144 26.98 -3.54 2.61
N PHE A 145 26.74 -3.90 3.88
CA PHE A 145 27.73 -3.73 4.94
C PHE A 145 28.88 -4.73 4.85
N GLY A 146 28.70 -5.86 4.16
CA GLY A 146 29.78 -6.79 3.83
C GLY A 146 30.92 -6.16 3.04
N SER A 147 30.62 -5.15 2.22
CA SER A 147 31.62 -4.40 1.47
C SER A 147 32.28 -3.25 2.25
N LEU A 148 31.71 -2.86 3.40
CA LEU A 148 32.11 -1.67 4.16
C LEU A 148 32.72 -1.99 5.54
N VAL A 149 32.39 -3.15 6.11
CA VAL A 149 32.74 -3.52 7.48
C VAL A 149 33.38 -4.91 7.48
N ASP A 150 34.65 -4.95 7.89
CA ASP A 150 35.43 -6.18 7.97
C ASP A 150 35.02 -7.07 9.17
N ASP A 151 34.62 -6.46 10.29
CA ASP A 151 34.17 -7.17 11.49
C ASP A 151 32.82 -7.87 11.25
N GLU A 152 32.83 -9.21 11.27
CA GLU A 152 31.65 -10.05 11.03
C GLU A 152 30.54 -9.84 12.06
N GLU A 153 30.89 -9.64 13.33
CA GLU A 153 29.89 -9.46 14.40
C GLU A 153 29.20 -8.10 14.28
N LEU A 154 29.96 -7.06 13.96
CA LEU A 154 29.42 -5.73 13.70
C LEU A 154 28.58 -5.70 12.42
N ARG A 155 29.02 -6.41 11.36
CA ARG A 155 28.28 -6.55 10.11
C ARG A 155 26.92 -7.21 10.34
N LEU A 156 26.88 -8.28 11.13
CA LEU A 156 25.63 -8.93 11.54
C LEU A 156 24.72 -7.93 12.27
N ARG A 157 25.25 -7.22 13.27
CA ARG A 157 24.50 -6.20 14.01
C ARG A 157 23.94 -5.09 13.11
N LYS A 158 24.70 -4.62 12.13
CA LYS A 158 24.27 -3.60 11.16
C LYS A 158 23.23 -4.11 10.15
N SER A 159 23.16 -5.43 9.96
CA SER A 159 22.21 -6.07 9.04
C SER A 159 20.88 -6.41 9.71
N ASN A 160 20.84 -6.44 11.05
CA ASN A 160 19.65 -6.73 11.84
C ASN A 160 18.74 -5.50 11.97
N ILE A 161 17.45 -5.65 11.65
CA ILE A 161 16.49 -4.54 11.59
C ILE A 161 15.68 -4.48 12.90
N ARG A 162 15.58 -3.29 13.49
CA ARG A 162 14.88 -3.01 14.75
C ARG A 162 13.48 -2.42 14.57
N SER A 163 13.32 -1.56 13.57
CA SER A 163 12.06 -0.91 13.24
C SER A 163 12.05 -0.52 11.77
N PHE A 164 10.87 -0.40 11.17
CA PHE A 164 10.72 -0.05 9.76
C PHE A 164 9.46 0.77 9.52
N THR A 165 9.45 1.51 8.41
CA THR A 165 8.25 2.18 7.93
C THR A 165 8.31 2.47 6.43
N TRP A 166 7.16 2.38 5.76
CA TRP A 166 7.03 2.70 4.35
C TRP A 166 6.85 4.20 4.16
N CYS A 167 7.75 4.85 3.41
CA CYS A 167 7.51 6.22 2.99
C CYS A 167 6.32 6.28 2.02
N PRO A 168 5.59 7.42 1.97
CA PRO A 168 4.62 7.65 0.91
C PRO A 168 5.27 7.43 -0.48
N PRO A 169 4.54 6.95 -1.50
CA PRO A 169 5.15 6.78 -2.82
C PRO A 169 5.64 8.10 -3.39
N LEU A 170 6.90 8.12 -3.84
CA LEU A 170 7.46 9.29 -4.51
C LEU A 170 7.04 9.27 -5.98
N LYS A 171 6.04 10.08 -6.33
CA LYS A 171 5.47 10.13 -7.68
C LYS A 171 6.24 11.09 -8.58
N VAL A 172 6.37 10.74 -9.85
CA VAL A 172 6.93 11.64 -10.87
C VAL A 172 5.84 12.62 -11.34
N PRO A 173 6.01 13.95 -11.16
CA PRO A 173 5.05 14.93 -11.66
C PRO A 173 4.85 14.82 -13.17
N ILE A 174 3.61 14.98 -13.63
CA ILE A 174 3.26 14.91 -15.05
C ILE A 174 3.43 16.30 -15.67
N PRO A 175 4.21 16.47 -16.74
CA PRO A 175 4.30 17.76 -17.45
C PRO A 175 2.96 18.10 -18.10
N GLU A 176 2.41 19.28 -17.79
CA GLU A 176 1.12 19.76 -18.34
C GLU A 176 1.15 19.94 -19.88
N GLN A 177 2.33 20.01 -20.49
CA GLN A 177 2.53 20.48 -21.87
C GLN A 177 2.40 19.38 -22.96
N HIS A 178 2.24 18.10 -22.60
CA HIS A 178 2.23 16.97 -23.57
C HIS A 178 1.10 15.94 -23.37
N ALA A 179 0.06 16.26 -22.60
CA ALA A 179 -1.07 15.36 -22.44
C ALA A 179 -1.98 15.41 -23.68
N THR A 180 -1.79 14.52 -24.65
CA THR A 180 -2.84 14.23 -25.63
C THR A 180 -4.07 13.67 -24.88
N SER A 181 -5.27 13.79 -25.45
CA SER A 181 -6.51 13.34 -24.80
C SER A 181 -6.53 11.85 -24.41
N TYR A 182 -5.60 11.05 -24.95
CA TYR A 182 -5.50 9.61 -24.73
C TYR A 182 -4.15 9.17 -24.13
N ALA A 183 -3.28 10.12 -23.74
CA ALA A 183 -2.01 9.80 -23.08
C ALA A 183 -2.26 9.24 -21.68
N VAL A 184 -1.75 8.04 -21.41
CA VAL A 184 -1.77 7.44 -20.07
C VAL A 184 -0.46 7.75 -19.37
N PRO A 185 -0.49 8.32 -18.15
CA PRO A 185 0.73 8.61 -17.42
C PRO A 185 1.55 7.34 -17.13
N PRO A 186 2.88 7.43 -17.13
CA PRO A 186 3.72 6.26 -16.87
C PRO A 186 3.51 5.72 -15.44
N PRO A 187 3.84 4.44 -15.18
CA PRO A 187 3.66 3.83 -13.87
C PRO A 187 4.28 4.63 -12.71
N GLU A 188 5.44 5.27 -12.92
CA GLU A 188 6.14 6.06 -11.90
C GLU A 188 5.40 7.36 -11.53
N SER A 189 4.55 7.88 -12.42
CA SER A 189 3.65 9.01 -12.10
C SER A 189 2.38 8.55 -11.38
N ARG A 190 1.89 7.33 -11.66
CA ARG A 190 0.64 6.81 -11.08
C ARG A 190 0.88 6.20 -9.69
N TRP A 191 1.86 5.31 -9.59
CA TRP A 191 2.15 4.52 -8.40
C TRP A 191 3.35 5.03 -7.61
N GLY A 192 4.30 5.72 -8.26
CA GLY A 192 5.49 6.25 -7.61
C GLY A 192 6.56 5.19 -7.31
N MET A 193 7.65 5.65 -6.69
CA MET A 193 8.74 4.79 -6.24
C MET A 193 8.51 4.35 -4.79
N TYR A 194 8.83 3.09 -4.51
CA TYR A 194 8.65 2.48 -3.19
C TYR A 194 9.91 2.64 -2.35
N LEU A 195 9.81 3.51 -1.35
CA LEU A 195 10.89 3.80 -0.43
C LEU A 195 10.55 3.24 0.95
N LEU A 196 11.49 2.49 1.51
CA LEU A 196 11.38 1.84 2.81
C LEU A 196 12.48 2.40 3.71
N SER A 197 12.10 2.97 4.86
CA SER A 197 13.06 3.40 5.86
C SER A 197 13.14 2.33 6.96
N VAL A 198 14.36 1.91 7.29
CA VAL A 198 14.63 0.94 8.37
C VAL A 198 15.64 1.49 9.35
N THR A 199 15.57 1.05 10.60
CA THR A 199 16.64 1.23 11.58
C THR A 199 17.27 -0.12 11.89
N ASN A 200 18.60 -0.16 11.99
CA ASN A 200 19.31 -1.37 12.38
C ASN A 200 19.60 -1.44 13.89
N ASP A 201 20.18 -2.55 14.34
CA ASP A 201 20.56 -2.77 15.75
C ASP A 201 21.80 -1.95 16.21
N ASP A 202 22.36 -1.15 15.29
CA ASP A 202 23.42 -0.17 15.56
C ASP A 202 22.93 1.29 15.43
N ASN A 203 21.60 1.50 15.37
CA ASN A 203 20.95 2.81 15.26
C ASN A 203 21.30 3.60 13.98
N ASP A 204 21.67 2.91 12.90
CA ASP A 204 21.69 3.51 11.58
C ASP A 204 20.27 3.56 11.01
N VAL A 205 19.92 4.72 10.44
CA VAL A 205 18.72 4.91 9.63
C VAL A 205 19.11 4.70 8.17
N ILE A 206 18.46 3.74 7.52
CA ILE A 206 18.78 3.30 6.17
C ILE A 206 17.55 3.52 5.31
N LEU A 207 17.70 4.24 4.20
CA LEU A 207 16.65 4.39 3.20
C LEU A 207 16.92 3.41 2.05
N LEU A 208 15.96 2.52 1.81
CA LEU A 208 16.00 1.49 0.80
C LEU A 208 14.99 1.81 -0.31
N GLN A 209 15.33 1.50 -1.54
CA GLN A 209 14.36 1.41 -2.63
C GLN A 209 13.98 -0.06 -2.84
N ALA A 210 12.70 -0.37 -2.70
CA ALA A 210 12.17 -1.70 -3.02
C ALA A 210 11.68 -1.74 -4.47
N ARG A 211 12.01 -2.82 -5.19
CA ARG A 211 11.56 -3.06 -6.57
C ARG A 211 11.12 -4.50 -6.73
N ARG A 212 10.06 -4.72 -7.51
CA ARG A 212 9.71 -6.06 -8.00
C ARG A 212 10.49 -6.33 -9.28
N SER A 213 11.09 -7.51 -9.40
CA SER A 213 11.70 -7.95 -10.65
C SER A 213 10.62 -8.23 -11.69
N THR A 214 10.82 -7.70 -12.89
CA THR A 214 10.02 -8.04 -14.08
C THR A 214 10.68 -9.14 -14.92
N ASP A 215 11.91 -9.54 -14.57
CA ASP A 215 12.63 -10.60 -15.26
C ASP A 215 12.15 -11.97 -14.74
N PRO A 216 11.52 -12.80 -15.61
CA PRO A 216 11.05 -14.12 -15.23
C PRO A 216 12.18 -15.09 -14.87
N THR A 217 13.43 -14.79 -15.26
CA THR A 217 14.61 -15.60 -14.94
C THR A 217 15.26 -15.24 -13.61
N SER A 218 14.83 -14.14 -12.98
CA SER A 218 15.38 -13.70 -11.69
C SER A 218 15.05 -14.70 -10.59
N THR A 219 16.09 -15.11 -9.85
CA THR A 219 15.94 -16.00 -8.69
C THR A 219 15.19 -15.34 -7.52
N SER A 220 15.21 -14.01 -7.44
CA SER A 220 14.45 -13.24 -6.45
C SER A 220 13.36 -12.40 -7.11
N LEU A 221 12.15 -12.48 -6.58
CA LEU A 221 11.01 -11.66 -7.04
C LEU A 221 11.15 -10.18 -6.65
N TYR A 222 11.94 -9.89 -5.62
CA TYR A 222 12.13 -8.53 -5.11
C TYR A 222 13.61 -8.21 -4.95
N SER A 223 13.97 -6.98 -5.26
CA SER A 223 15.30 -6.43 -5.07
C SER A 223 15.24 -5.15 -4.23
N PHE A 224 16.33 -4.89 -3.51
CA PHE A 224 16.47 -3.73 -2.64
C PHE A 224 17.78 -3.02 -2.96
N GLU A 225 17.72 -1.70 -3.07
CA GLU A 225 18.88 -0.84 -3.25
C GLU A 225 19.01 0.10 -2.05
N VAL A 226 20.17 0.12 -1.39
CA VAL A 226 20.47 1.07 -0.31
C VAL A 226 20.77 2.43 -0.94
N LEU A 227 19.89 3.42 -0.68
CA LEU A 227 20.04 4.78 -1.20
C LEU A 227 20.87 5.67 -0.27
N SER A 228 20.74 5.48 1.04
CA SER A 228 21.48 6.25 2.04
C SER A 228 21.52 5.54 3.41
N VAL A 229 22.53 5.89 4.19
CA VAL A 229 22.71 5.45 5.58
C VAL A 229 23.06 6.67 6.43
N THR A 230 22.42 6.81 7.59
CA THR A 230 22.67 7.89 8.55
C THR A 230 22.71 7.33 9.95
N SER A 231 23.90 7.31 10.57
CA SER A 231 24.07 6.87 11.95
C SER A 231 23.52 7.89 12.93
N LEU A 232 22.67 7.44 13.86
CA LEU A 232 22.17 8.29 14.93
C LEU A 232 23.05 8.15 16.17
N HIS A 233 23.56 9.27 16.65
CA HIS A 233 24.30 9.32 17.91
C HIS A 233 23.49 10.01 19.00
N GLU A 234 23.46 9.42 20.20
CA GLU A 234 23.02 10.12 21.40
C GLU A 234 24.15 11.03 21.88
N HIS A 235 24.02 12.33 21.62
CA HIS A 235 24.97 13.34 22.11
C HIS A 235 24.66 13.85 23.52
N THR A 236 23.69 13.25 24.24
CA THR A 236 23.16 13.83 25.47
C THR A 236 23.59 13.04 26.71
N GLU A 237 24.10 13.75 27.72
CA GLU A 237 24.28 13.22 29.07
C GLU A 237 22.90 12.95 29.69
N ASN A 238 22.61 11.71 30.06
CA ASN A 238 21.40 11.38 30.83
C ASN A 238 21.43 12.16 32.15
N GLN A 239 20.59 13.18 32.32
CA GLN A 239 20.56 14.02 33.51
C GLN A 239 20.28 13.22 34.81
N ASN A 240 19.62 12.07 34.68
CA ASN A 240 19.25 11.21 35.81
C ASN A 240 20.36 10.22 36.23
N VAL A 241 21.50 10.19 35.53
CA VAL A 241 22.61 9.30 35.83
C VAL A 241 23.89 10.11 35.84
N GLN A 242 24.74 9.92 36.85
CA GLN A 242 26.04 10.60 36.97
C GLN A 242 26.80 10.56 35.62
N PRO A 243 26.99 11.72 34.95
CA PRO A 243 27.68 11.78 33.68
C PRO A 243 29.08 11.18 33.79
N GLY A 244 29.44 10.32 32.83
CA GLY A 244 30.74 9.64 32.82
C GLY A 244 30.80 8.34 33.64
N SER A 245 29.76 7.98 34.39
CA SER A 245 29.68 6.67 35.04
C SER A 245 29.59 5.52 34.02
N ILE A 246 30.09 4.34 34.40
CA ILE A 246 29.99 3.11 33.58
C ILE A 246 28.52 2.81 33.24
N PHE A 247 27.60 3.03 34.18
CA PHE A 247 26.17 2.83 33.97
C PHE A 247 25.58 3.84 32.97
N SER A 248 25.95 5.13 33.05
CA SER A 248 25.54 6.14 32.07
C SER A 248 26.04 5.81 30.65
N SER A 249 27.28 5.34 30.54
CA SER A 249 27.87 4.93 29.26
C SER A 249 27.22 3.65 28.73
N ALA A 250 26.91 2.69 29.60
CA ALA A 250 26.19 1.47 29.23
C ALA A 250 24.74 1.74 28.77
N LEU A 251 24.04 2.68 29.42
CA LEU A 251 22.69 3.09 29.01
C LEU A 251 22.70 3.81 27.66
N ARG A 252 23.61 4.76 27.44
CA ARG A 252 23.77 5.47 26.15
C ARG A 252 24.05 4.49 25.01
N ASN A 253 24.94 3.52 25.22
CA ASN A 253 25.25 2.51 24.20
C ASN A 253 24.10 1.53 23.92
N ARG A 254 23.04 1.52 24.75
CA ARG A 254 21.92 0.58 24.68
C ARG A 254 20.59 1.19 24.26
N ALA A 255 20.51 2.51 24.04
CA ALA A 255 19.33 3.10 23.42
C ALA A 255 19.12 2.48 22.02
N ARG A 256 17.88 2.11 21.71
CA ARG A 256 17.49 1.50 20.43
C ARG A 256 16.26 2.18 19.88
N ALA A 257 16.16 2.21 18.55
CA ALA A 257 14.96 2.69 17.87
C ALA A 257 13.79 1.73 18.12
N SER A 258 12.63 2.26 18.47
CA SER A 258 11.42 1.49 18.77
C SER A 258 10.29 1.76 17.77
N PHE A 259 10.09 3.02 17.38
CA PHE A 259 9.02 3.44 16.47
C PHE A 259 9.57 4.36 15.38
N MET A 260 9.00 4.25 14.17
CA MET A 260 9.34 5.09 13.02
C MET A 260 8.05 5.57 12.34
N SER A 261 8.03 6.84 11.90
CA SER A 261 6.93 7.39 11.12
C SER A 261 7.45 8.29 9.99
N PRO A 262 7.04 8.07 8.74
CA PRO A 262 7.48 8.85 7.60
C PRO A 262 6.53 10.04 7.38
N GLY A 263 7.12 11.21 7.18
CA GLY A 263 6.40 12.43 6.84
C GLY A 263 6.10 12.53 5.34
N PRO A 264 5.33 13.56 4.92
CA PRO A 264 5.00 13.78 3.53
C PRO A 264 6.21 14.20 2.69
N TRP A 265 6.14 13.93 1.38
CA TRP A 265 7.11 14.45 0.41
C TRP A 265 6.77 15.89 0.04
N ILE A 266 7.77 16.77 0.11
CA ILE A 266 7.69 18.15 -0.33
C ILE A 266 8.56 18.31 -1.58
N TYR A 267 7.91 18.41 -2.74
CA TYR A 267 8.59 18.61 -4.02
C TYR A 267 9.30 19.96 -4.07
N GLN A 268 10.46 19.96 -4.71
CA GLN A 268 11.30 21.13 -4.94
C GLN A 268 11.86 21.12 -6.37
N PRO A 269 12.23 22.29 -6.92
CA PRO A 269 12.89 22.37 -8.21
C PRO A 269 14.20 21.58 -8.24
N THR A 270 14.43 20.84 -9.32
CA THR A 270 15.69 20.14 -9.54
C THR A 270 16.77 21.15 -9.97
N LYS A 271 17.96 21.06 -9.35
CA LYS A 271 19.14 21.84 -9.77
C LYS A 271 20.00 21.08 -10.78
N GLU A 272 19.67 19.82 -11.03
CA GLU A 272 20.43 18.91 -11.88
C GLU A 272 19.85 18.90 -13.29
N ILE A 273 20.73 18.99 -14.30
CA ILE A 273 20.34 19.04 -15.71
C ILE A 273 19.55 17.79 -16.14
N LYS A 274 19.87 16.61 -15.57
CA LYS A 274 19.16 15.34 -15.80
C LYS A 274 18.10 15.03 -14.72
N GLY A 275 17.88 15.94 -13.77
CA GLY A 275 16.97 15.73 -12.65
C GLY A 275 15.52 15.93 -13.06
N VAL A 276 14.71 14.89 -12.96
CA VAL A 276 13.28 14.91 -13.30
C VAL A 276 12.45 15.54 -12.19
N CYS A 277 12.63 15.06 -10.96
CA CYS A 277 12.03 15.69 -9.78
C CYS A 277 12.93 15.52 -8.56
N SER A 278 12.76 16.40 -7.58
CA SER A 278 13.40 16.28 -6.27
C SER A 278 12.38 16.53 -5.18
N ALA A 279 12.46 15.77 -4.10
CA ALA A 279 11.57 15.89 -2.95
C ALA A 279 12.32 15.75 -1.63
N ILE A 280 11.81 16.47 -0.63
CA ILE A 280 12.28 16.40 0.75
C ILE A 280 11.24 15.67 1.59
N GLY A 281 11.67 14.70 2.39
CA GLY A 281 10.84 14.02 3.38
C GLY A 281 11.61 13.85 4.69
N ASN A 282 10.91 13.76 5.80
CA ASN A 282 11.50 13.47 7.11
C ASN A 282 10.96 12.16 7.66
N VAL A 283 11.83 11.33 8.22
CA VAL A 283 11.42 10.16 9.01
C VAL A 283 11.68 10.48 10.47
N ALA A 284 10.61 10.48 11.27
CA ALA A 284 10.66 10.66 12.72
C ALA A 284 10.86 9.29 13.39
N ILE A 285 11.61 9.26 14.48
CA ILE A 285 12.07 8.03 15.14
C ILE A 285 12.08 8.24 16.65
N THR A 286 11.51 7.31 17.41
CA THR A 286 11.74 7.22 18.86
C THR A 286 12.99 6.39 19.10
N LEU A 287 14.08 7.03 19.51
CA LEU A 287 15.35 6.39 19.90
C LEU A 287 15.48 6.45 21.43
N GLY A 288 15.39 5.30 22.09
CA GLY A 288 15.31 5.25 23.55
C GLY A 288 14.07 6.00 24.03
N ALA A 289 14.28 7.17 24.65
CA ALA A 289 13.21 8.06 25.11
C ALA A 289 13.20 9.44 24.42
N LYS A 290 13.88 9.56 23.28
CA LYS A 290 14.09 10.82 22.56
C LYS A 290 13.57 10.74 21.13
N LEU A 291 13.13 11.88 20.62
CA LEU A 291 12.76 12.03 19.23
C LEU A 291 14.03 12.30 18.44
N LYS A 292 14.22 11.53 17.38
CA LYS A 292 15.20 11.76 16.33
C LYS A 292 14.46 11.92 15.01
N MET A 293 15.08 12.63 14.07
CA MET A 293 14.50 12.86 12.76
C MET A 293 15.61 12.82 11.71
N VAL A 294 15.40 12.08 10.64
CA VAL A 294 16.32 12.05 9.49
C VAL A 294 15.62 12.68 8.30
N ARG A 295 16.27 13.69 7.72
CA ARG A 295 15.82 14.37 6.52
C ARG A 295 16.40 13.68 5.31
N HIS A 296 15.54 13.27 4.39
CA HIS A 296 15.91 12.68 3.10
C HIS A 296 15.64 13.69 1.99
N VAL A 297 16.65 13.95 1.16
CA VAL A 297 16.51 14.64 -0.12
C VAL A 297 16.67 13.60 -1.21
N VAL A 298 15.57 13.24 -1.87
CA VAL A 298 15.59 12.29 -2.98
C VAL A 298 15.51 13.06 -4.28
N THR A 299 16.40 12.75 -5.22
CA THR A 299 16.38 13.30 -6.58
C THR A 299 16.31 12.15 -7.57
N LEU A 300 15.35 12.23 -8.49
CA LEU A 300 15.15 11.26 -9.56
C LEU A 300 15.85 11.75 -10.81
N ILE A 301 16.66 10.87 -11.41
CA ILE A 301 17.50 11.16 -12.57
C ILE A 301 17.04 10.27 -13.71
N SER A 302 16.85 10.87 -14.90
CA SER A 302 16.52 10.11 -16.12
C SER A 302 17.68 9.20 -16.50
N ASP A 303 17.41 7.90 -16.61
CA ASP A 303 18.39 6.92 -17.06
C ASP A 303 18.22 6.67 -18.57
N ASN A 304 19.01 7.39 -19.38
CA ASN A 304 18.88 7.33 -20.85
C ASN A 304 19.65 6.15 -21.47
N ASP A 305 20.43 5.39 -20.69
CA ASP A 305 21.36 4.38 -21.22
C ASP A 305 20.78 2.95 -21.24
N GLN A 306 19.51 2.75 -20.83
CA GLN A 306 18.83 1.45 -20.91
C GLN A 306 17.41 1.60 -21.46
N THR A 307 17.25 1.36 -22.77
CA THR A 307 15.95 1.38 -23.46
C THR A 307 15.00 0.25 -23.05
N ASP A 308 15.47 -0.72 -22.25
CA ASP A 308 14.76 -1.96 -21.89
C ASP A 308 14.55 -2.15 -20.38
N SER A 309 14.88 -1.14 -19.57
CA SER A 309 14.68 -1.18 -18.11
C SER A 309 13.22 -0.86 -17.75
N ALA A 310 12.59 -1.72 -16.94
CA ALA A 310 11.26 -1.49 -16.34
C ALA A 310 11.19 -0.23 -15.43
N VAL A 311 12.34 0.41 -15.14
CA VAL A 311 12.43 1.62 -14.33
C VAL A 311 13.18 2.69 -15.12
N LYS A 312 12.49 3.77 -15.49
CA LYS A 312 13.07 4.87 -16.29
C LYS A 312 13.96 5.82 -15.48
N TYR A 313 13.89 5.75 -14.15
CA TYR A 313 14.52 6.71 -13.26
C TYR A 313 15.36 6.06 -12.17
N LYS A 314 16.59 6.56 -12.00
CA LYS A 314 17.43 6.21 -10.86
C LYS A 314 17.20 7.21 -9.72
N ALA A 315 16.98 6.70 -8.51
CA ALA A 315 16.91 7.53 -7.31
C ALA A 315 18.31 7.74 -6.73
N ARG A 316 18.61 8.98 -6.36
CA ARG A 316 19.73 9.32 -5.49
C ARG A 316 19.20 9.97 -4.23
N CYS A 317 19.74 9.60 -3.07
CA CYS A 317 19.35 10.20 -1.80
C CYS A 317 20.55 10.82 -1.09
N VAL A 318 20.34 12.01 -0.53
CA VAL A 318 21.21 12.60 0.50
C VAL A 318 20.41 12.63 1.78
N SER A 319 20.99 12.10 2.87
CA SER A 319 20.33 12.02 4.17
C SER A 319 21.17 12.67 5.24
N GLU A 320 20.51 13.35 6.18
CA GLU A 320 21.15 13.98 7.33
C GLU A 320 20.20 13.99 8.53
N GLU A 321 20.75 14.01 9.75
CA GLU A 321 19.94 14.20 10.95
C GLU A 321 19.37 15.62 10.97
N ASN A 322 18.04 15.72 11.06
CA ASN A 322 17.35 16.99 11.22
C ASN A 322 17.29 17.37 12.69
N THR A 323 18.08 18.37 13.07
CA THR A 323 18.13 18.90 14.45
C THR A 323 17.31 20.19 14.61
N SER A 324 16.38 20.49 13.70
CA SER A 324 15.67 21.78 13.67
C SER A 324 14.76 22.02 14.87
N TYR A 325 14.23 20.96 15.50
CA TYR A 325 13.47 21.05 16.75
C TYR A 325 14.36 21.25 17.99
N GLY A 326 15.69 21.27 17.84
CA GLY A 326 16.63 21.51 18.92
C GLY A 326 16.41 20.61 20.14
N GLY A 327 16.90 21.04 21.30
CA GLY A 327 16.66 20.37 22.58
C GLY A 327 15.25 20.59 23.15
N LEU A 328 14.27 21.05 22.36
CA LEU A 328 12.94 21.40 22.86
C LEU A 328 12.23 20.21 23.53
N LEU A 329 12.55 19.00 23.10
CA LEU A 329 11.99 17.77 23.65
C LEU A 329 12.87 17.10 24.71
N ASN A 330 13.97 17.73 25.13
CA ASN A 330 14.94 17.09 26.03
C ASN A 330 14.36 16.76 27.41
N ASN A 331 13.35 17.50 27.87
CA ASN A 331 12.72 17.28 29.17
C ASN A 331 11.62 16.22 29.13
N TYR A 332 11.23 15.77 27.94
CA TYR A 332 10.16 14.79 27.77
C TYR A 332 10.70 13.37 27.69
N HIS A 333 9.89 12.44 28.20
CA HIS A 333 10.12 11.00 28.14
C HIS A 333 9.14 10.38 27.15
N LEU A 334 9.62 10.11 25.94
CA LEU A 334 8.83 9.60 24.83
C LEU A 334 8.88 8.07 24.87
N THR A 335 7.73 7.41 24.80
CA THR A 335 7.67 5.95 25.04
C THR A 335 6.95 5.17 23.96
N GLY A 336 6.15 5.83 23.11
CA GLY A 336 5.24 5.12 22.21
C GLY A 336 5.34 5.54 20.75
N ALA A 337 4.25 5.24 20.04
CA ALA A 337 4.08 5.50 18.63
C ALA A 337 4.15 7.00 18.30
N LEU A 338 4.44 7.28 17.03
CA LEU A 338 4.45 8.61 16.47
C LEU A 338 3.76 8.58 15.10
N HIS A 339 3.07 9.67 14.76
CA HIS A 339 2.35 9.77 13.50
C HIS A 339 2.36 11.19 12.96
N TRP A 340 2.64 11.35 11.67
CA TRP A 340 2.51 12.63 10.98
C TRP A 340 1.05 12.93 10.65
N LEU A 341 0.67 14.21 10.72
CA LEU A 341 -0.60 14.75 10.28
C LEU A 341 -0.33 15.78 9.18
N HIS A 342 -0.89 15.58 7.99
CA HIS A 342 -0.71 16.48 6.87
C HIS A 342 -1.90 16.44 5.92
N THR A 343 -2.22 17.59 5.35
CA THR A 343 -3.15 17.75 4.23
C THR A 343 -2.37 18.33 3.05
N GLU A 344 -2.54 17.76 1.86
CA GLU A 344 -1.88 18.26 0.66
C GLU A 344 -2.19 19.75 0.43
N GLY A 345 -1.16 20.54 0.14
CA GLY A 345 -1.27 21.99 -0.02
C GLY A 345 -1.28 22.80 1.29
N SER A 346 -1.37 22.15 2.46
CA SER A 346 -1.25 22.84 3.75
C SER A 346 0.12 23.50 3.92
N THR A 347 0.14 24.68 4.54
CA THR A 347 1.37 25.40 4.91
C THR A 347 2.06 24.78 6.13
N GLU A 348 1.37 23.86 6.81
CA GLU A 348 1.79 23.28 8.08
C GLU A 348 1.68 21.76 8.09
N ILE A 349 2.55 21.16 8.87
CA ILE A 349 2.69 19.71 9.03
C ILE A 349 2.74 19.43 10.53
N GLY A 350 1.90 18.51 11.00
CA GLY A 350 1.87 18.07 12.40
C GLY A 350 2.62 16.76 12.61
N LEU A 351 3.16 16.56 13.81
CA LEU A 351 3.71 15.28 14.28
C LEU A 351 3.19 15.05 15.69
N ALA A 352 2.43 13.97 15.87
CA ALA A 352 2.04 13.47 17.17
C ALA A 352 3.09 12.47 17.67
N VAL A 353 3.48 12.58 18.94
CA VAL A 353 4.47 11.71 19.57
C VAL A 353 3.95 11.29 20.94
N ALA A 354 3.81 9.98 21.17
CA ALA A 354 3.38 9.47 22.46
C ALA A 354 4.42 9.74 23.57
N SER A 355 3.95 10.16 24.73
CA SER A 355 4.72 10.24 25.97
C SER A 355 4.10 9.35 27.03
N PHE A 356 4.78 9.18 28.17
CA PHE A 356 4.16 8.55 29.32
C PHE A 356 3.02 9.44 29.86
N ALA A 357 1.81 8.89 29.96
CA ALA A 357 0.62 9.59 30.45
C ALA A 357 0.16 10.81 29.61
N GLY A 358 0.43 10.78 28.31
CA GLY A 358 0.03 11.84 27.39
C GLY A 358 0.59 11.71 25.98
N MET A 359 0.49 12.81 25.24
CA MET A 359 1.04 12.96 23.90
C MET A 359 1.64 14.35 23.75
N ILE A 360 2.64 14.47 22.89
CA ILE A 360 3.21 15.74 22.47
C ILE A 360 2.89 15.94 21.00
N ALA A 361 2.28 17.09 20.69
CA ALA A 361 2.01 17.51 19.32
C ALA A 361 3.02 18.58 18.90
N LEU A 362 3.74 18.32 17.83
CA LEU A 362 4.60 19.28 17.16
C LEU A 362 3.92 19.78 15.90
N ARG A 363 4.04 21.08 15.61
CA ARG A 363 3.54 21.69 14.39
C ARG A 363 4.65 22.46 13.72
N PHE A 364 4.93 22.11 12.48
CA PHE A 364 6.01 22.64 11.66
C PHE A 364 5.41 23.54 10.60
N THR A 365 6.00 24.73 10.41
CA THR A 365 5.88 25.42 9.13
C THR A 365 6.59 24.60 8.04
N ARG A 366 6.18 24.74 6.79
CA ARG A 366 6.82 24.06 5.65
C ARG A 366 8.34 24.28 5.61
N ALA A 367 8.80 25.50 5.87
CA ALA A 367 10.23 25.84 5.92
C ALA A 367 10.97 25.13 7.06
N ALA A 368 10.36 25.01 8.24
CA ALA A 368 10.95 24.28 9.37
C ALA A 368 11.00 22.77 9.10
N TYR A 369 9.97 22.21 8.46
CA TYR A 369 9.98 20.81 8.02
C TYR A 369 11.08 20.54 6.98
N GLN A 370 11.29 21.46 6.04
CA GLN A 370 12.35 21.34 5.03
C GLN A 370 13.78 21.51 5.60
N GLY A 371 13.92 21.96 6.86
CA GLY A 371 15.21 22.12 7.53
C GLY A 371 15.91 23.45 7.24
N GLU A 372 15.18 24.51 6.88
CA GLU A 372 15.77 25.83 6.65
C GLU A 372 16.31 26.42 7.97
N LYS A 373 17.63 26.69 8.05
CA LYS A 373 18.32 27.12 9.28
C LYS A 373 17.75 28.41 9.90
N THR A 374 17.12 29.26 9.10
CA THR A 374 16.47 30.53 9.51
C THR A 374 15.12 30.32 10.19
N ALA A 375 14.53 29.12 10.14
CA ALA A 375 13.17 28.83 10.59
C ALA A 375 13.06 28.17 11.98
N LYS A 376 14.06 28.34 12.87
CA LYS A 376 14.02 27.76 14.25
C LYS A 376 12.79 28.16 15.08
N LYS A 377 12.12 29.27 14.75
CA LYS A 377 10.86 29.71 15.37
C LYS A 377 9.60 29.08 14.75
N GLY A 378 9.75 28.26 13.71
CA GLY A 378 8.65 27.67 12.95
C GLY A 378 8.13 26.35 13.50
N ILE A 379 8.48 25.99 14.75
CA ILE A 379 8.02 24.77 15.41
C ILE A 379 7.27 25.15 16.68
N GLN A 380 5.99 24.76 16.76
CA GLN A 380 5.17 24.87 17.96
C GLN A 380 5.05 23.50 18.62
N ILE A 381 5.06 23.48 19.95
CA ILE A 381 4.95 22.24 20.74
C ILE A 381 3.80 22.42 21.72
N LYS A 382 2.98 21.38 21.83
CA LYS A 382 1.92 21.30 22.82
C LYS A 382 1.97 19.94 23.51
N GLU A 383 1.92 19.96 24.84
CA GLU A 383 1.74 18.76 25.66
C GLU A 383 0.24 18.55 25.89
N LEU A 384 -0.21 17.31 25.73
CA LEU A 384 -1.59 16.88 25.83
C LEU A 384 -1.65 15.70 26.80
N PRO A 385 -1.73 15.96 28.12
CA PRO A 385 -1.89 14.93 29.13
C PRO A 385 -3.26 14.23 29.01
N PHE A 386 -3.32 12.95 29.40
CA PHE A 386 -4.56 12.18 29.35
C PHE A 386 -5.33 12.32 30.66
N TYR A 387 -6.40 13.12 30.62
CA TYR A 387 -7.37 13.26 31.70
C TYR A 387 -8.70 12.63 31.33
N GLU A 388 -9.40 12.12 32.34
CA GLU A 388 -10.79 11.72 32.22
C GLU A 388 -11.67 12.98 32.07
N PRO A 389 -12.59 13.03 31.09
CA PRO A 389 -13.47 14.17 30.90
C PRO A 389 -14.47 14.25 32.07
N THR A 390 -14.16 15.06 33.09
CA THR A 390 -15.08 15.30 34.20
C THR A 390 -16.18 16.25 33.77
N GLY A 391 -17.44 15.84 33.89
CA GLY A 391 -18.58 16.77 33.89
C GLY A 391 -18.34 17.87 34.93
N SER A 392 -18.80 19.08 34.64
CA SER A 392 -18.47 20.35 35.33
C SER A 392 -18.80 20.46 36.82
N ASP A 393 -19.02 19.36 37.54
CA ASP A 393 -19.44 19.34 38.92
C ASP A 393 -18.39 18.62 39.80
N ILE A 394 -17.88 19.39 40.76
CA ILE A 394 -17.01 19.05 41.91
C ILE A 394 -15.52 19.27 41.64
N GLY A 395 -14.93 20.20 42.41
CA GLY A 395 -13.53 20.65 42.34
C GLY A 395 -12.49 19.63 42.83
N THR A 396 -12.59 18.39 42.39
CA THR A 396 -11.54 17.37 42.48
C THR A 396 -10.74 17.36 41.19
N ASP A 397 -9.41 17.26 41.28
CA ASP A 397 -8.53 17.10 40.10
C ASP A 397 -9.01 15.91 39.25
N SER A 398 -9.23 16.12 37.96
CA SER A 398 -9.69 15.07 37.04
C SER A 398 -8.72 13.88 37.06
N PRO A 399 -9.22 12.63 37.15
CA PRO A 399 -8.38 11.45 37.14
C PRO A 399 -7.45 11.43 35.92
N ARG A 400 -6.17 11.14 36.15
CA ARG A 400 -5.15 11.09 35.11
C ARG A 400 -4.85 9.65 34.70
N HIS A 401 -4.79 9.40 33.41
CA HIS A 401 -4.38 8.10 32.87
C HIS A 401 -2.85 8.03 32.79
N TRP A 402 -2.26 7.14 33.59
CA TRP A 402 -0.81 6.95 33.70
C TRP A 402 -0.30 5.80 32.82
N GLU A 403 -0.70 5.84 31.56
CA GLU A 403 -0.50 4.73 30.63
C GLU A 403 0.26 5.17 29.39
N GLN A 404 0.87 4.21 28.72
CA GLN A 404 1.51 4.42 27.44
C GLN A 404 0.50 4.29 26.30
N THR A 405 0.60 5.16 25.30
CA THR A 405 -0.08 4.96 24.02
C THR A 405 0.50 3.75 23.28
N SER A 406 -0.34 2.75 23.09
CA SER A 406 -0.02 1.51 22.35
C SER A 406 -0.36 1.62 20.88
N ALA A 407 -1.30 2.48 20.50
CA ALA A 407 -1.75 2.57 19.12
C ALA A 407 -2.03 4.01 18.67
N MET A 408 -1.66 4.33 17.43
CA MET A 408 -2.00 5.58 16.75
C MET A 408 -2.23 5.33 15.26
N THR A 409 -3.25 5.98 14.68
CA THR A 409 -3.43 6.02 13.21
C THR A 409 -4.05 7.36 12.80
N VAL A 410 -3.89 7.75 11.54
CA VAL A 410 -4.56 8.92 10.96
C VAL A 410 -5.53 8.47 9.89
N ALA A 411 -6.79 8.91 9.98
CA ALA A 411 -7.79 8.72 8.93
C ALA A 411 -8.18 10.07 8.33
N LEU A 412 -8.46 10.10 7.03
CA LEU A 412 -9.01 11.27 6.36
C LEU A 412 -10.53 11.23 6.45
N ASP A 413 -11.14 12.30 6.93
CA ASP A 413 -12.59 12.44 6.82
C ASP A 413 -13.00 12.55 5.34
N LYS A 414 -13.98 11.75 4.93
CA LYS A 414 -14.41 11.66 3.54
C LYS A 414 -14.96 12.99 3.02
N VAL A 415 -15.66 13.74 3.87
CA VAL A 415 -16.34 14.98 3.49
C VAL A 415 -15.39 16.17 3.53
N SER A 416 -14.74 16.40 4.67
CA SER A 416 -13.88 17.57 4.86
C SER A 416 -12.44 17.38 4.36
N GLN A 417 -12.04 16.15 4.04
CA GLN A 417 -10.64 15.79 3.71
C GLN A 417 -9.64 16.18 4.82
N THR A 418 -10.13 16.33 6.05
CA THR A 418 -9.29 16.67 7.19
C THR A 418 -8.68 15.40 7.80
N PRO A 419 -7.36 15.40 8.11
CA PRO A 419 -6.72 14.31 8.81
C PRO A 419 -7.10 14.35 10.29
N ILE A 420 -7.62 13.22 10.77
CA ILE A 420 -8.00 12.98 12.16
C ILE A 420 -7.09 11.89 12.70
N LEU A 421 -6.30 12.24 13.71
CA LEU A 421 -5.53 11.28 14.49
C LEU A 421 -6.46 10.56 15.46
N HIS A 422 -6.36 9.24 15.52
CA HIS A 422 -6.95 8.40 16.55
C HIS A 422 -5.83 7.77 17.37
N LEU A 423 -6.04 7.67 18.68
CA LEU A 423 -5.09 7.02 19.59
C LEU A 423 -5.82 6.12 20.59
N GLY A 424 -5.10 5.12 21.08
CA GLY A 424 -5.55 4.22 22.14
C GLY A 424 -4.39 3.78 23.05
N THR A 425 -4.70 3.56 24.32
CA THR A 425 -3.75 3.09 25.33
C THR A 425 -4.03 1.64 25.75
N VAL A 426 -3.04 1.05 26.42
CA VAL A 426 -3.14 -0.29 27.01
C VAL A 426 -4.07 -0.40 28.21
N GLY A 427 -4.55 0.68 28.80
CA GLY A 427 -5.60 0.63 29.83
C GLY A 427 -6.90 1.33 29.41
N GLY A 428 -7.07 1.55 28.11
CA GLY A 428 -8.39 1.82 27.53
C GLY A 428 -8.73 3.29 27.36
N TYR A 429 -7.79 4.21 27.59
CA TYR A 429 -7.96 5.60 27.19
C TYR A 429 -7.93 5.71 25.66
N THR A 430 -8.90 6.45 25.10
CA THR A 430 -9.04 6.66 23.67
C THR A 430 -9.29 8.14 23.40
N ALA A 431 -8.73 8.65 22.32
CA ALA A 431 -8.86 10.05 21.95
C ALA A 431 -8.71 10.27 20.45
N THR A 432 -9.24 11.39 19.97
CA THR A 432 -9.00 11.91 18.63
C THR A 432 -8.41 13.31 18.65
N MET A 433 -7.75 13.70 17.56
CA MET A 433 -7.20 15.04 17.41
C MET A 433 -7.10 15.43 15.93
N THR A 434 -7.43 16.67 15.61
CA THR A 434 -7.13 17.26 14.29
C THR A 434 -5.95 18.23 14.40
N LEU A 435 -5.30 18.54 13.28
CA LEU A 435 -4.18 19.50 13.27
C LEU A 435 -4.60 20.87 13.83
N SER A 436 -5.79 21.36 13.45
CA SER A 436 -6.37 22.60 13.97
C SER A 436 -6.74 22.49 15.45
N GLY A 437 -7.18 21.30 15.89
CA GLY A 437 -7.56 21.00 17.27
C GLY A 437 -6.43 21.21 18.28
N ILE A 438 -5.16 21.13 17.84
CA ILE A 438 -3.99 21.43 18.67
C ILE A 438 -4.10 22.83 19.30
N GLN A 439 -4.73 23.80 18.64
CA GLN A 439 -4.85 25.17 19.17
C GLN A 439 -6.09 25.41 20.04
N SER A 440 -7.17 24.65 19.87
CA SER A 440 -8.50 25.05 20.33
C SER A 440 -8.88 24.56 21.72
N SER A 441 -8.32 23.45 22.19
CA SER A 441 -8.62 22.88 23.51
C SER A 441 -7.44 22.07 24.04
N ASP A 442 -7.31 22.01 25.36
CA ASP A 442 -6.39 21.09 26.04
C ASP A 442 -7.04 19.72 26.27
N GLU A 443 -8.36 19.62 26.07
CA GLU A 443 -9.11 18.37 26.13
C GLU A 443 -9.14 17.68 24.75
N LEU A 444 -8.91 16.37 24.77
CA LEU A 444 -8.97 15.52 23.59
C LEU A 444 -10.39 14.96 23.41
N PRO A 445 -11.03 15.16 22.25
CA PRO A 445 -12.33 14.56 21.96
C PRO A 445 -12.29 13.02 21.96
N GLU A 446 -13.42 12.42 22.32
CA GLU A 446 -13.58 10.97 22.29
C GLU A 446 -13.55 10.38 20.86
N THR A 447 -13.24 9.10 20.76
CA THR A 447 -13.22 8.36 19.49
C THR A 447 -14.60 7.87 19.07
N PRO A 448 -14.97 7.93 17.78
CA PRO A 448 -16.26 7.40 17.31
C PRO A 448 -16.48 5.90 17.55
N TRP A 449 -15.41 5.12 17.68
CA TRP A 449 -15.49 3.69 17.99
C TRP A 449 -15.57 3.38 19.50
N LYS A 450 -15.56 4.40 20.37
CA LYS A 450 -15.56 4.23 21.84
C LYS A 450 -16.79 3.48 22.33
N LYS A 451 -17.97 3.83 21.82
CA LYS A 451 -19.24 3.18 22.19
C LYS A 451 -19.25 1.68 21.91
N GLN A 452 -18.68 1.24 20.78
CA GLN A 452 -18.57 -0.19 20.47
C GLN A 452 -17.62 -0.91 21.44
N LEU A 453 -16.52 -0.26 21.82
CA LEU A 453 -15.60 -0.77 22.83
C LEU A 453 -16.28 -0.86 24.20
N ASP A 454 -16.99 0.19 24.62
CA ASP A 454 -17.68 0.22 25.91
C ASP A 454 -18.81 -0.83 25.96
N ASN A 455 -19.58 -1.01 24.88
CA ASN A 455 -20.56 -2.09 24.77
C ASN A 455 -19.93 -3.48 24.91
N ALA A 456 -18.79 -3.73 24.25
CA ALA A 456 -18.08 -5.01 24.35
C ALA A 456 -17.54 -5.23 25.78
N ARG A 457 -17.03 -4.16 26.40
CA ARG A 457 -16.57 -4.16 27.79
C ARG A 457 -17.69 -4.52 28.76
N GLU A 458 -18.86 -3.88 28.63
CA GLU A 458 -20.04 -4.16 29.46
C GLU A 458 -20.55 -5.59 29.27
N GLN A 459 -20.60 -6.10 28.04
CA GLN A 459 -20.99 -7.49 27.78
C GLN A 459 -20.04 -8.48 28.45
N PHE A 460 -18.73 -8.24 28.38
CA PHE A 460 -17.74 -9.08 29.04
C PHE A 460 -17.86 -9.01 30.56
N ASP A 461 -18.07 -7.81 31.10
CA ASP A 461 -18.28 -7.57 32.53
C ASP A 461 -19.47 -8.37 33.06
N ILE A 462 -20.63 -8.29 32.39
CA ILE A 462 -21.85 -9.02 32.72
C ILE A 462 -21.63 -10.53 32.58
N ALA A 463 -21.00 -10.98 31.49
CA ALA A 463 -20.78 -12.40 31.22
C ALA A 463 -19.85 -13.06 32.25
N ARG A 464 -19.02 -12.28 32.94
CA ARG A 464 -18.02 -12.74 33.92
C ARG A 464 -18.33 -12.32 35.36
N ASP A 465 -19.44 -11.61 35.58
CA ASP A 465 -19.86 -11.08 36.88
C ASP A 465 -18.77 -10.25 37.58
N LEU A 466 -18.17 -9.31 36.82
CA LEU A 466 -17.02 -8.51 37.27
C LEU A 466 -17.41 -7.19 37.95
N GLY A 467 -18.69 -6.85 38.06
CA GLY A 467 -19.16 -5.70 38.84
C GLY A 467 -18.63 -4.34 38.36
N GLY A 468 -18.35 -4.19 37.06
CA GLY A 468 -17.76 -3.00 36.46
C GLY A 468 -16.22 -3.01 36.39
N TYR A 469 -15.56 -4.03 36.94
CA TYR A 469 -14.11 -4.16 36.95
C TYR A 469 -13.59 -4.86 35.69
N THR A 470 -13.84 -4.25 34.53
CA THR A 470 -13.30 -4.72 33.24
C THR A 470 -12.37 -3.69 32.62
N ILE A 471 -11.18 -4.14 32.20
CA ILE A 471 -10.20 -3.33 31.48
C ILE A 471 -10.24 -3.71 30.00
N SER A 472 -10.36 -2.70 29.15
CA SER A 472 -10.15 -2.83 27.70
C SER A 472 -8.75 -2.34 27.34
N ARG A 473 -7.96 -3.16 26.66
CA ARG A 473 -6.61 -2.80 26.23
C ARG A 473 -6.59 -2.63 24.73
N THR A 474 -6.29 -1.42 24.25
CA THR A 474 -6.09 -1.21 22.80
C THR A 474 -4.68 -1.64 22.42
N TRP A 475 -4.54 -2.47 21.39
CA TRP A 475 -3.24 -2.98 20.93
C TRP A 475 -2.82 -2.43 19.57
N GLY A 476 -3.78 -2.05 18.74
CA GLY A 476 -3.50 -1.56 17.40
C GLY A 476 -4.65 -0.73 16.82
N LEU A 477 -4.26 0.22 15.96
CA LEU A 477 -5.16 1.04 15.17
C LEU A 477 -4.64 1.04 13.74
N ALA A 478 -5.54 0.95 12.77
CA ALA A 478 -5.24 1.15 11.36
C ALA A 478 -6.39 1.89 10.68
N SER A 479 -6.10 2.50 9.54
CA SER A 479 -7.09 3.24 8.76
C SER A 479 -6.94 2.96 7.28
N HIS A 480 -8.07 2.96 6.58
CA HIS A 480 -8.13 2.92 5.13
C HIS A 480 -9.43 3.58 4.66
N ASP A 481 -9.35 4.41 3.62
CA ASP A 481 -10.49 5.08 2.99
C ASP A 481 -11.54 5.63 3.97
N SER A 482 -11.15 6.57 4.83
CA SER A 482 -11.99 7.19 5.87
C SER A 482 -12.53 6.26 6.96
N LEU A 483 -12.19 4.97 6.93
CA LEU A 483 -12.51 4.02 7.98
C LEU A 483 -11.33 3.85 8.93
N VAL A 484 -11.66 3.56 10.18
CA VAL A 484 -10.71 3.22 11.25
C VAL A 484 -11.09 1.85 11.79
N VAL A 485 -10.10 1.01 12.03
CA VAL A 485 -10.25 -0.25 12.76
C VAL A 485 -9.42 -0.20 14.03
N ALA A 486 -10.05 -0.58 15.16
CA ALA A 486 -9.39 -0.69 16.45
C ALA A 486 -9.37 -2.15 16.92
N ALA A 487 -8.19 -2.61 17.32
CA ALA A 487 -7.97 -3.94 17.88
C ALA A 487 -7.77 -3.85 19.39
N PHE A 488 -8.63 -4.51 20.17
CA PHE A 488 -8.55 -4.52 21.62
C PHE A 488 -8.82 -5.89 22.25
N THR A 489 -8.38 -6.05 23.50
CA THR A 489 -8.63 -7.23 24.33
C THR A 489 -9.33 -6.82 25.63
N LEU A 490 -10.13 -7.73 26.18
CA LEU A 490 -10.89 -7.51 27.42
C LEU A 490 -10.34 -8.41 28.53
N HIS A 491 -10.23 -7.84 29.74
CA HIS A 491 -9.62 -8.46 30.90
C HIS A 491 -10.34 -8.08 32.19
N PRO A 492 -10.41 -8.97 33.20
CA PRO A 492 -10.73 -8.60 34.57
C PRO A 492 -9.73 -7.56 35.11
N GLY A 493 -10.24 -6.56 35.83
CA GLY A 493 -9.46 -5.44 36.35
C GLY A 493 -8.96 -5.61 37.79
N ASP A 494 -9.61 -6.47 38.57
CA ASP A 494 -9.40 -6.63 40.01
C ASP A 494 -8.88 -8.04 40.40
N THR A 495 -8.68 -8.91 39.41
CA THR A 495 -8.26 -10.30 39.60
C THR A 495 -7.17 -10.72 38.62
N VAL A 496 -6.38 -11.73 38.99
CA VAL A 496 -5.38 -12.32 38.08
C VAL A 496 -6.10 -13.23 37.09
N GLU A 497 -6.05 -12.86 35.82
CA GLU A 497 -6.63 -13.66 34.75
C GLU A 497 -5.66 -14.79 34.35
N TYR A 498 -6.09 -16.04 34.51
CA TYR A 498 -5.42 -17.19 33.92
C TYR A 498 -6.14 -17.59 32.64
N ARG A 499 -5.50 -17.42 31.48
CA ARG A 499 -6.05 -17.80 30.18
C ARG A 499 -5.23 -18.89 29.53
N THR A 500 -5.92 -19.79 28.86
CA THR A 500 -5.31 -20.67 27.85
C THR A 500 -5.35 -20.01 26.47
N SER A 501 -4.47 -20.43 25.55
CA SER A 501 -4.50 -19.91 24.16
C SER A 501 -5.83 -20.16 23.45
N ALA A 502 -6.63 -21.14 23.90
CA ALA A 502 -7.96 -21.39 23.38
C ALA A 502 -8.98 -20.31 23.76
N GLU A 503 -8.72 -19.55 24.83
CA GLU A 503 -9.59 -18.49 25.38
C GLU A 503 -9.11 -17.09 25.00
N GLU A 504 -7.92 -16.95 24.42
CA GLU A 504 -7.43 -15.67 23.90
C GLU A 504 -8.37 -15.14 22.83
N ARG A 505 -8.79 -13.88 22.97
CA ARG A 505 -9.70 -13.19 22.07
C ARG A 505 -9.25 -11.76 21.84
N THR A 506 -9.26 -11.35 20.58
CA THR A 506 -9.06 -9.97 20.15
C THR A 506 -10.30 -9.52 19.39
N MET A 507 -10.86 -8.39 19.75
CA MET A 507 -12.00 -7.79 19.09
C MET A 507 -11.53 -6.72 18.12
N LEU A 508 -12.08 -6.71 16.91
CA LEU A 508 -11.94 -5.63 15.94
C LEU A 508 -13.26 -4.86 15.84
N VAL A 509 -13.20 -3.54 16.06
CA VAL A 509 -14.32 -2.62 15.85
C VAL A 509 -13.98 -1.63 14.76
N PHE A 510 -15.00 -1.19 14.03
CA PHE A 510 -14.86 -0.31 12.88
C PHE A 510 -15.63 0.99 13.11
N SER A 511 -15.13 2.11 12.61
CA SER A 511 -15.87 3.37 12.55
C SER A 511 -15.46 4.18 11.32
N HIS A 512 -16.24 5.22 10.99
CA HIS A 512 -15.71 6.29 10.15
C HIS A 512 -14.72 7.15 10.96
N ALA A 513 -13.96 7.98 10.27
CA ALA A 513 -12.97 8.88 10.87
C ALA A 513 -13.60 9.86 11.88
N ASN A 514 -14.82 10.36 11.62
CA ASN A 514 -15.50 11.35 12.46
C ASN A 514 -16.88 10.91 12.98
N ALA A 515 -17.35 9.72 12.63
CA ALA A 515 -18.71 9.27 12.94
C ALA A 515 -18.75 7.78 13.31
N GLU A 516 -19.69 7.44 14.18
CA GLU A 516 -20.04 6.05 14.48
C GLU A 516 -20.64 5.40 13.22
N LEU A 517 -20.54 4.07 13.12
CA LEU A 517 -21.33 3.34 12.12
C LEU A 517 -22.78 3.25 12.60
N THR A 518 -23.71 3.63 11.74
CA THR A 518 -25.14 3.47 11.96
C THR A 518 -25.62 2.09 11.52
N GLU A 519 -26.77 1.63 12.04
CA GLU A 519 -27.35 0.32 11.66
C GLU A 519 -27.67 0.18 10.16
N HIS A 520 -27.72 1.31 9.44
CA HIS A 520 -27.94 1.37 7.99
C HIS A 520 -26.65 1.50 7.18
N ASP A 521 -25.49 1.66 7.82
CA ASP A 521 -24.22 1.72 7.12
C ASP A 521 -23.80 0.30 6.72
N ASP A 522 -24.11 -0.03 5.46
CA ASP A 522 -23.41 -1.11 4.79
C ASP A 522 -21.95 -0.66 4.65
N LEU A 523 -21.08 -1.20 5.52
CA LEU A 523 -19.64 -1.31 5.28
C LEU A 523 -19.42 -2.18 4.02
N ALA A 524 -19.83 -1.68 2.86
CA ALA A 524 -19.23 -2.06 1.60
C ALA A 524 -17.83 -1.47 1.67
N PHE A 525 -16.81 -2.33 1.75
CA PHE A 525 -15.46 -1.94 1.37
C PHE A 525 -15.60 -1.13 0.08
N PRO A 526 -14.98 0.05 0.00
CA PRO A 526 -15.55 1.31 -0.50
C PRO A 526 -15.69 1.38 -2.02
N TYR A 527 -16.38 0.41 -2.55
CA TYR A 527 -16.46 0.15 -3.96
C TYR A 527 -17.93 -0.04 -4.24
N PRO A 528 -18.69 1.06 -4.38
CA PRO A 528 -20.00 0.97 -5.02
C PRO A 528 -19.84 0.11 -6.27
N LEU A 529 -20.79 -0.82 -6.47
CA LEU A 529 -20.79 -1.67 -7.65
C LEU A 529 -20.60 -0.75 -8.87
N PRO A 530 -19.61 -1.03 -9.73
CA PRO A 530 -19.32 -0.14 -10.83
C PRO A 530 -20.56 -0.02 -11.71
N ASP A 531 -20.87 1.18 -12.17
CA ASP A 531 -21.95 1.38 -13.14
C ASP A 531 -21.61 0.58 -14.42
N ARG A 532 -22.44 -0.45 -14.67
CA ARG A 532 -22.32 -1.33 -15.83
C ARG A 532 -23.32 -1.00 -16.94
N SER A 533 -23.92 0.19 -16.91
CA SER A 533 -24.74 0.64 -18.04
C SER A 533 -23.92 0.61 -19.33
N PRO A 534 -24.52 0.20 -20.47
CA PRO A 534 -23.80 0.08 -21.73
C PRO A 534 -23.05 1.36 -22.13
N ASP A 535 -23.66 2.53 -21.90
CA ASP A 535 -23.07 3.83 -22.23
C ASP A 535 -21.85 4.18 -21.35
N THR A 536 -21.84 3.74 -20.09
CA THR A 536 -20.67 3.93 -19.21
C THR A 536 -19.55 2.99 -19.63
N LEU A 537 -19.85 1.71 -19.90
CA LEU A 537 -18.85 0.75 -20.38
C LEU A 537 -18.23 1.18 -21.71
N ARG A 538 -19.05 1.68 -22.64
CA ARG A 538 -18.60 2.26 -23.91
C ARG A 538 -17.59 3.39 -23.69
N ARG A 539 -17.96 4.42 -22.91
CA ARG A 539 -17.09 5.56 -22.61
C ARG A 539 -15.78 5.15 -21.92
N LYS A 540 -15.82 4.13 -21.04
CA LYS A 540 -14.60 3.58 -20.42
C LYS A 540 -13.71 2.86 -21.43
N ARG A 541 -14.30 2.14 -22.40
CA ARG A 541 -13.58 1.46 -23.48
C ARG A 541 -12.91 2.42 -24.44
N GLU A 542 -13.55 3.56 -24.72
CA GLU A 542 -13.02 4.62 -25.60
C GLU A 542 -11.64 5.12 -25.17
N ALA A 543 -11.29 5.08 -23.88
CA ALA A 543 -9.93 5.41 -23.41
C ALA A 543 -8.87 4.42 -23.91
N ALA A 544 -9.16 3.12 -23.87
CA ALA A 544 -8.27 2.08 -24.39
C ALA A 544 -8.21 2.10 -25.93
N LEU A 545 -9.35 2.29 -26.59
CA LEU A 545 -9.41 2.48 -28.05
C LEU A 545 -8.59 3.69 -28.49
N GLY A 546 -8.74 4.82 -27.80
CA GLY A 546 -7.96 6.03 -28.06
C GLY A 546 -6.46 5.79 -27.90
N TYR A 547 -6.03 5.06 -26.86
CA TYR A 547 -4.61 4.74 -26.69
C TYR A 547 -4.06 3.86 -27.82
N ILE A 548 -4.83 2.86 -28.28
CA ILE A 548 -4.39 1.93 -29.33
C ILE A 548 -4.41 2.56 -30.72
N LEU A 549 -5.43 3.38 -31.02
CA LEU A 549 -5.69 3.91 -32.36
C LEU A 549 -5.09 5.30 -32.59
N PHE A 550 -4.87 6.10 -31.55
CA PHE A 550 -4.39 7.47 -31.74
C PHE A 550 -2.88 7.50 -32.04
N THR A 551 -2.52 8.03 -33.21
CA THR A 551 -1.13 8.30 -33.59
C THR A 551 -1.02 9.69 -34.22
N GLU A 552 -0.05 10.50 -33.76
CA GLU A 552 0.21 11.81 -34.36
C GLU A 552 0.80 11.62 -35.76
N GLY A 553 0.02 11.99 -36.79
CA GLY A 553 0.43 11.93 -38.20
C GLY A 553 0.12 10.62 -38.92
N GLY A 554 -0.62 9.69 -38.31
CA GLY A 554 -1.07 8.47 -39.00
C GLY A 554 0.01 7.40 -39.22
N ASP A 555 1.19 7.55 -38.61
CA ASP A 555 2.29 6.60 -38.74
C ASP A 555 2.18 5.50 -37.67
N TYR A 556 1.47 4.42 -38.00
CA TYR A 556 1.29 3.27 -37.11
C TYR A 556 2.53 2.37 -37.06
N SER A 557 3.56 2.58 -37.88
CA SER A 557 4.80 1.77 -37.84
C SER A 557 5.59 1.97 -36.55
N ARG A 558 5.36 3.09 -35.85
CA ARG A 558 5.97 3.43 -34.57
C ARG A 558 5.29 2.78 -33.37
N LEU A 559 4.09 2.23 -33.56
CA LEU A 559 3.40 1.50 -32.50
C LEU A 559 3.98 0.09 -32.42
N ALA A 560 4.54 -0.25 -31.27
CA ALA A 560 5.03 -1.59 -30.98
C ALA A 560 3.90 -2.61 -30.71
N LEU A 561 2.68 -2.33 -31.20
CA LEU A 561 1.49 -3.19 -31.02
C LEU A 561 1.34 -4.14 -32.21
N SER A 562 0.83 -5.34 -31.95
CA SER A 562 0.53 -6.31 -33.01
C SER A 562 -0.57 -5.79 -33.94
N ARG A 563 -0.46 -6.16 -35.22
CA ARG A 563 -1.44 -5.82 -36.26
C ARG A 563 -2.83 -6.39 -35.95
N LYS A 564 -2.90 -7.57 -35.32
CA LYS A 564 -4.15 -8.17 -34.81
C LYS A 564 -4.84 -7.29 -33.77
N ALA A 565 -4.10 -6.78 -32.78
CA ALA A 565 -4.66 -5.90 -31.76
C ALA A 565 -5.14 -4.57 -32.36
N LEU A 566 -4.42 -4.02 -33.34
CA LEU A 566 -4.82 -2.80 -34.05
C LEU A 566 -6.12 -3.01 -34.85
N TYR A 567 -6.22 -4.11 -35.61
CA TYR A 567 -7.43 -4.48 -36.33
C TYR A 567 -8.62 -4.70 -35.38
N ALA A 568 -8.40 -5.40 -34.27
CA ALA A 568 -9.43 -5.66 -33.27
C ALA A 568 -9.94 -4.38 -32.61
N ALA A 569 -9.05 -3.43 -32.28
CA ALA A 569 -9.44 -2.13 -31.77
C ALA A 569 -10.26 -1.33 -32.78
N ALA A 570 -9.87 -1.30 -34.06
CA ALA A 570 -10.63 -0.61 -35.10
C ALA A 570 -12.03 -1.21 -35.29
N CYS A 571 -12.15 -2.54 -35.32
CA CYS A 571 -13.43 -3.23 -35.41
C CYS A 571 -14.31 -3.00 -34.17
N CYS A 572 -13.71 -3.01 -32.97
CA CYS A 572 -14.41 -2.68 -31.74
C CYS A 572 -14.95 -1.24 -31.75
N ALA A 573 -14.17 -0.30 -32.32
CA ALA A 573 -14.62 1.08 -32.49
C ALA A 573 -15.84 1.18 -33.41
N ILE A 574 -15.84 0.48 -34.55
CA ILE A 574 -16.98 0.44 -35.49
C ILE A 574 -18.26 -0.08 -34.80
N VAL A 575 -18.11 -1.14 -34.00
CA VAL A 575 -19.25 -1.84 -33.37
C VAL A 575 -19.87 -1.05 -32.22
N ASP A 576 -19.08 -0.35 -31.39
CA ASP A 576 -19.63 0.26 -30.16
C ASP A 576 -19.22 1.71 -29.91
N SER A 577 -18.21 2.29 -30.57
CA SER A 577 -17.86 3.70 -30.33
C SER A 577 -18.89 4.66 -30.90
N GLN A 578 -19.22 5.73 -30.16
CA GLN A 578 -20.01 6.86 -30.66
C GLN A 578 -19.16 8.13 -30.85
N ASN A 579 -17.84 8.01 -30.65
CA ASN A 579 -16.91 9.11 -30.73
C ASN A 579 -16.31 9.22 -32.15
N ASP A 580 -16.68 10.28 -32.86
CA ASP A 580 -16.24 10.54 -34.24
C ASP A 580 -14.71 10.61 -34.38
N ASN A 581 -14.00 11.09 -33.36
CA ASN A 581 -12.54 11.13 -33.39
C ASN A 581 -11.95 9.72 -33.38
N ILE A 582 -12.47 8.85 -32.52
CA ILE A 582 -12.01 7.45 -32.45
C ILE A 582 -12.35 6.71 -33.74
N LEU A 583 -13.52 6.94 -34.32
CA LEU A 583 -13.91 6.34 -35.61
C LEU A 583 -13.03 6.83 -36.76
N SER A 584 -12.63 8.11 -36.74
CA SER A 584 -11.66 8.67 -37.69
C SER A 584 -10.29 8.02 -37.56
N GLN A 585 -9.80 7.81 -36.34
CA GLN A 585 -8.54 7.08 -36.10
C GLN A 585 -8.66 5.61 -36.53
N ALA A 586 -9.78 4.94 -36.24
CA ALA A 586 -10.04 3.57 -36.69
C ALA A 586 -9.97 3.44 -38.22
N ARG A 587 -10.54 4.41 -38.96
CA ARG A 587 -10.42 4.48 -40.42
C ARG A 587 -8.95 4.58 -40.85
N GLY A 588 -8.19 5.51 -40.27
CA GLY A 588 -6.77 5.67 -40.60
C GLY A 588 -5.93 4.42 -40.31
N ALA A 589 -6.23 3.72 -39.21
CA ALA A 589 -5.57 2.45 -38.86
C ALA A 589 -5.87 1.34 -39.89
N LEU A 590 -7.13 1.24 -40.34
CA LEU A 590 -7.54 0.26 -41.35
C LEU A 590 -6.94 0.57 -42.73
N GLU A 591 -6.90 1.84 -43.14
CA GLU A 591 -6.24 2.27 -44.38
C GLU A 591 -4.74 1.92 -44.35
N TRP A 592 -4.08 2.14 -43.22
CA TRP A 592 -2.68 1.75 -43.03
C TRP A 592 -2.50 0.23 -43.12
N LEU A 593 -3.31 -0.56 -42.42
CA LEU A 593 -3.27 -2.03 -42.48
C LEU A 593 -3.50 -2.56 -43.89
N ALA A 594 -4.47 -2.01 -44.62
CA ALA A 594 -4.77 -2.41 -46.00
C ALA A 594 -3.57 -2.16 -46.92
N SER A 595 -2.92 -0.99 -46.79
CA SER A 595 -1.75 -0.63 -47.60
C SER A 595 -0.48 -1.44 -47.27
N GLY A 596 -0.31 -1.85 -46.01
CA GLY A 596 0.90 -2.51 -45.53
C GLY A 596 0.94 -4.03 -45.77
N ILE A 597 -0.21 -4.68 -45.97
CA ILE A 597 -0.34 -6.15 -46.03
C ILE A 597 -1.00 -6.61 -47.34
N ASP A 598 -1.48 -5.70 -48.17
CA ASP A 598 -2.25 -6.02 -49.39
C ASP A 598 -3.48 -6.89 -49.05
N VAL A 599 -4.33 -6.35 -48.15
CA VAL A 599 -5.61 -6.97 -47.73
C VAL A 599 -6.75 -6.01 -48.01
N ASP A 600 -7.84 -6.50 -48.59
CA ASP A 600 -9.06 -5.72 -48.80
C ASP A 600 -9.84 -5.51 -47.49
N LEU A 601 -9.83 -4.27 -46.99
CA LEU A 601 -10.58 -3.80 -45.81
C LEU A 601 -11.62 -2.73 -46.18
N SER A 602 -12.03 -2.64 -47.45
CA SER A 602 -12.92 -1.59 -47.95
C SER A 602 -14.28 -1.56 -47.23
N ASN A 603 -14.78 -2.74 -46.82
CA ASN A 603 -16.03 -2.88 -46.07
C ASN A 603 -15.93 -2.24 -44.67
N GLU A 604 -14.88 -2.57 -43.93
CA GLU A 604 -14.61 -2.02 -42.59
C GLU A 604 -14.37 -0.51 -42.63
N ILE A 605 -13.60 -0.02 -43.61
CA ILE A 605 -13.33 1.41 -43.81
C ILE A 605 -14.63 2.18 -44.06
N GLY A 606 -15.53 1.62 -44.88
CA GLY A 606 -16.85 2.19 -45.14
C GLY A 606 -17.73 2.25 -43.90
N LYS A 607 -17.68 1.21 -43.05
CA LYS A 607 -18.45 1.11 -41.80
C LYS A 607 -17.99 2.07 -40.71
N CYS A 608 -16.79 2.65 -40.80
CA CYS A 608 -16.35 3.71 -39.88
C CYS A 608 -17.23 4.97 -39.92
N SER A 609 -18.01 5.19 -41.00
CA SER A 609 -18.99 6.30 -41.09
C SER A 609 -20.35 5.97 -40.46
N VAL A 610 -20.59 4.72 -40.05
CA VAL A 610 -21.88 4.24 -39.55
C VAL A 610 -21.65 3.56 -38.19
N PRO A 611 -21.70 4.31 -37.07
CA PRO A 611 -21.51 3.77 -35.74
C PRO A 611 -22.51 2.65 -35.42
N GLY A 612 -22.06 1.60 -34.73
CA GLY A 612 -22.94 0.48 -34.37
C GLY A 612 -23.10 -0.57 -35.47
N SER A 613 -22.27 -0.53 -36.52
CA SER A 613 -22.30 -1.52 -37.59
C SER A 613 -21.66 -2.84 -37.16
N THR A 614 -22.12 -3.95 -37.74
CA THR A 614 -21.51 -5.28 -37.55
C THR A 614 -20.53 -5.60 -38.70
N ILE A 615 -19.56 -6.47 -38.48
CA ILE A 615 -18.62 -6.98 -39.50
C ILE A 615 -18.70 -8.50 -39.52
N ASP A 616 -18.94 -9.05 -40.71
CA ASP A 616 -19.08 -10.49 -40.91
C ASP A 616 -17.75 -11.23 -40.72
N ALA A 617 -17.85 -12.52 -40.39
CA ALA A 617 -16.69 -13.39 -40.31
C ALA A 617 -15.99 -13.52 -41.69
N LYS A 618 -14.65 -13.56 -41.67
CA LYS A 618 -13.82 -13.70 -42.87
C LYS A 618 -13.88 -15.13 -43.42
N THR A 619 -13.79 -15.26 -44.75
CA THR A 619 -13.79 -16.58 -45.43
C THR A 619 -12.44 -17.28 -45.27
N ALA A 620 -12.41 -18.59 -45.51
CA ALA A 620 -11.17 -19.38 -45.40
C ALA A 620 -10.05 -18.82 -46.29
N GLU A 621 -10.36 -18.36 -47.50
CA GLU A 621 -9.37 -17.79 -48.43
C GLU A 621 -8.75 -16.50 -47.88
N GLN A 622 -9.53 -15.67 -47.18
CA GLN A 622 -9.04 -14.45 -46.54
C GLN A 622 -8.19 -14.74 -45.31
N LEU A 623 -8.45 -15.86 -44.63
CA LEU A 623 -7.77 -16.29 -43.41
C LEU A 623 -6.44 -16.99 -43.70
N GLU A 624 -6.34 -17.73 -44.80
CA GLU A 624 -5.12 -18.43 -45.24
C GLU A 624 -4.17 -17.54 -46.08
N GLY A 625 -4.68 -16.42 -46.62
CA GLY A 625 -3.91 -15.46 -47.42
C GLY A 625 -3.16 -14.40 -46.61
N SER A 626 -3.02 -13.20 -47.18
CA SER A 626 -2.38 -12.04 -46.54
C SER A 626 -3.06 -11.62 -45.23
N GLY A 627 -4.32 -12.01 -45.01
CA GLY A 627 -5.10 -11.71 -43.81
C GLY A 627 -4.71 -12.49 -42.55
N GLN A 628 -3.88 -13.55 -42.64
CA GLN A 628 -3.48 -14.38 -41.49
C GLN A 628 -2.82 -13.56 -40.36
N GLN A 629 -2.13 -12.47 -40.74
CA GLN A 629 -1.43 -11.58 -39.81
C GLN A 629 -2.35 -10.61 -39.05
N ILE A 630 -3.62 -10.49 -39.42
CA ILE A 630 -4.57 -9.51 -38.85
C ILE A 630 -5.87 -10.12 -38.34
N PHE A 631 -6.39 -11.16 -39.00
CA PHE A 631 -7.67 -11.74 -38.66
C PHE A 631 -7.53 -12.80 -37.56
N GLU A 632 -8.53 -12.87 -36.68
CA GLU A 632 -8.64 -13.92 -35.68
C GLU A 632 -9.33 -15.15 -36.29
N GLN A 633 -8.75 -16.33 -36.05
CA GLN A 633 -9.33 -17.64 -36.41
C GLN A 633 -9.78 -18.36 -35.14
N CYS A 634 -10.84 -19.15 -35.26
CA CYS A 634 -11.33 -19.98 -34.17
C CYS A 634 -10.39 -21.16 -33.89
N THR A 635 -9.83 -21.27 -32.70
CA THR A 635 -8.92 -22.39 -32.33
C THR A 635 -9.59 -23.77 -32.32
N ILE A 636 -10.93 -23.83 -32.40
CA ILE A 636 -11.71 -25.07 -32.39
C ILE A 636 -12.00 -25.57 -33.82
N CYS A 637 -12.20 -24.66 -34.78
CA CYS A 637 -12.74 -25.01 -36.11
C CYS A 637 -12.16 -24.18 -37.27
N ASP A 638 -11.16 -23.35 -37.00
CA ASP A 638 -10.43 -22.47 -37.93
C ASP A 638 -11.29 -21.42 -38.66
N ALA A 639 -12.59 -21.37 -38.41
CA ALA A 639 -13.50 -20.37 -38.96
C ALA A 639 -13.19 -18.96 -38.44
N GLY A 640 -13.43 -17.96 -39.28
CA GLY A 640 -13.28 -16.56 -38.92
C GLY A 640 -14.24 -16.12 -37.82
N LEU A 641 -13.80 -15.13 -37.03
CA LEU A 641 -14.60 -14.51 -35.97
C LEU A 641 -15.30 -13.23 -36.49
N SER A 642 -16.60 -13.10 -36.20
CA SER A 642 -17.37 -11.91 -36.55
C SER A 642 -17.28 -10.83 -35.48
N TRP A 643 -17.63 -9.60 -35.86
CA TRP A 643 -17.74 -8.45 -34.96
C TRP A 643 -19.18 -7.95 -34.92
N TYR A 644 -19.91 -8.34 -33.88
CA TYR A 644 -21.26 -7.86 -33.60
C TYR A 644 -21.40 -7.31 -32.17
N SER A 645 -20.38 -7.53 -31.33
CA SER A 645 -20.32 -7.09 -29.94
C SER A 645 -18.89 -6.73 -29.55
N ALA A 646 -18.75 -5.80 -28.61
CA ALA A 646 -17.48 -5.39 -28.03
C ALA A 646 -17.07 -6.22 -26.80
N VAL A 647 -17.92 -7.12 -26.31
CA VAL A 647 -17.66 -7.96 -25.12
C VAL A 647 -17.58 -9.45 -25.43
N GLU A 648 -18.11 -9.87 -26.57
CA GLU A 648 -18.14 -11.27 -27.00
C GLU A 648 -17.78 -11.42 -28.48
N ALA A 649 -17.31 -12.59 -28.85
CA ALA A 649 -16.97 -12.98 -30.20
C ALA A 649 -17.64 -14.31 -30.55
N GLN A 650 -18.09 -14.44 -31.80
CA GLN A 650 -18.67 -15.69 -32.31
C GLN A 650 -18.02 -16.05 -33.64
N CYS A 651 -17.60 -17.31 -33.81
CA CYS A 651 -17.08 -17.77 -35.10
C CYS A 651 -18.22 -18.12 -36.05
N ALA A 652 -17.93 -18.24 -37.35
CA ALA A 652 -18.94 -18.59 -38.36
C ALA A 652 -19.63 -19.96 -38.11
N ALA A 653 -18.98 -20.87 -37.36
CA ALA A 653 -19.55 -22.15 -36.96
C ALA A 653 -20.35 -22.10 -35.65
N GLY A 654 -20.37 -20.96 -34.94
CA GLY A 654 -21.19 -20.73 -33.76
C GLY A 654 -20.50 -20.83 -32.39
N HIS A 655 -19.19 -21.12 -32.32
CA HIS A 655 -18.45 -21.10 -31.05
C HIS A 655 -18.35 -19.68 -30.48
N LEU A 656 -18.59 -19.53 -29.19
CA LEU A 656 -18.66 -18.25 -28.47
C LEU A 656 -17.46 -18.08 -27.53
N PHE A 657 -16.91 -16.86 -27.51
CA PHE A 657 -15.76 -16.49 -26.69
C PHE A 657 -15.97 -15.09 -26.06
N VAL A 658 -15.35 -14.85 -24.90
CA VAL A 658 -15.30 -13.51 -24.30
C VAL A 658 -14.19 -12.71 -24.96
N ARG A 659 -14.39 -11.40 -25.17
CA ARG A 659 -13.33 -10.51 -25.64
C ARG A 659 -12.57 -9.90 -24.46
N CYS A 660 -11.26 -9.82 -24.60
CA CYS A 660 -10.39 -9.14 -23.64
C CYS A 660 -10.80 -7.67 -23.48
N GLY A 661 -10.93 -7.22 -22.23
CA GLY A 661 -11.39 -5.86 -21.92
C GLY A 661 -10.49 -4.72 -22.39
N VAL A 662 -9.26 -5.00 -22.84
CA VAL A 662 -8.30 -3.97 -23.35
C VAL A 662 -7.82 -4.27 -24.77
N THR A 663 -7.46 -5.51 -25.10
CA THR A 663 -6.99 -5.86 -26.47
C THR A 663 -8.13 -6.10 -27.45
N PHE A 664 -9.34 -6.35 -26.95
CA PHE A 664 -10.55 -6.69 -27.71
C PHE A 664 -10.49 -7.99 -28.51
N LEU A 665 -9.35 -8.69 -28.49
CA LEU A 665 -9.20 -10.04 -29.05
C LEU A 665 -10.04 -11.05 -28.27
N ALA A 666 -10.47 -12.11 -28.95
CA ALA A 666 -11.18 -13.22 -28.34
C ALA A 666 -10.24 -14.05 -27.44
N ILE A 667 -10.68 -14.33 -26.22
CA ILE A 667 -9.99 -15.24 -25.29
C ILE A 667 -10.48 -16.65 -25.59
N GLN A 668 -9.70 -17.43 -26.33
CA GLN A 668 -10.14 -18.72 -26.89
C GLN A 668 -9.66 -19.95 -26.12
N GLU A 669 -8.73 -19.78 -25.17
CA GLU A 669 -8.16 -20.90 -24.39
C GLU A 669 -8.33 -20.68 -22.88
N PRO A 670 -8.68 -21.74 -22.14
CA PRO A 670 -8.80 -21.66 -20.69
C PRO A 670 -7.43 -21.40 -20.04
N GLY A 671 -7.39 -20.52 -19.06
CA GLY A 671 -6.18 -20.23 -18.30
C GLY A 671 -5.23 -19.23 -18.97
N LEU A 672 -5.63 -18.54 -20.05
CA LEU A 672 -4.88 -17.41 -20.62
C LEU A 672 -5.32 -16.04 -20.08
N SER A 673 -6.31 -16.02 -19.17
CA SER A 673 -6.91 -14.79 -18.68
C SER A 673 -6.47 -14.41 -17.27
N LYS A 674 -6.60 -13.12 -16.97
CA LYS A 674 -6.62 -12.53 -15.64
C LYS A 674 -7.95 -11.79 -15.48
N PHE A 675 -8.42 -11.67 -14.25
CA PHE A 675 -9.74 -11.14 -13.94
C PHE A 675 -9.65 -9.87 -13.10
N CYS A 676 -10.57 -8.94 -13.31
CA CYS A 676 -10.76 -7.85 -12.36
C CYS A 676 -11.39 -8.39 -11.07
N SER A 677 -10.75 -8.21 -9.92
CA SER A 677 -11.24 -8.70 -8.62
C SER A 677 -12.51 -8.00 -8.13
N ARG A 678 -12.97 -6.95 -8.83
CA ARG A 678 -14.17 -6.19 -8.50
C ARG A 678 -15.36 -6.46 -9.41
N CYS A 679 -15.15 -6.44 -10.74
CA CYS A 679 -16.26 -6.59 -11.70
C CYS A 679 -16.21 -7.88 -12.53
N GLY A 680 -15.20 -8.73 -12.29
CA GLY A 680 -15.04 -10.01 -13.00
C GLY A 680 -14.69 -9.90 -14.48
N THR A 681 -14.49 -8.70 -15.02
CA THR A 681 -14.14 -8.55 -16.44
C THR A 681 -12.82 -9.25 -16.74
N GLU A 682 -12.80 -9.98 -17.86
CA GLU A 682 -11.67 -10.80 -18.30
C GLU A 682 -10.70 -10.02 -19.19
N TYR A 683 -9.42 -10.29 -19.01
CA TYR A 683 -8.32 -9.71 -19.76
C TYR A 683 -7.33 -10.82 -20.12
N LEU A 684 -6.68 -10.74 -21.28
CA LEU A 684 -5.55 -11.60 -21.58
C LEU A 684 -4.40 -11.33 -20.60
N SER A 685 -3.75 -12.40 -20.12
CA SER A 685 -2.59 -12.31 -19.25
C SER A 685 -1.29 -12.29 -20.07
N GLU A 686 -0.50 -11.26 -19.84
CA GLU A 686 0.85 -11.04 -20.35
C GLU A 686 1.85 -12.15 -19.98
N ASP A 687 1.57 -12.96 -18.95
CA ASP A 687 2.45 -14.03 -18.50
C ASP A 687 2.09 -15.40 -19.09
N LEU A 688 0.88 -15.52 -19.66
CA LEU A 688 0.32 -16.79 -20.12
C LEU A 688 0.17 -16.81 -21.64
N VAL A 689 0.05 -15.64 -22.27
CA VAL A 689 0.02 -15.49 -23.72
C VAL A 689 1.43 -15.66 -24.29
N HIS A 690 1.54 -16.40 -25.38
CA HIS A 690 2.78 -16.65 -26.11
C HIS A 690 2.78 -15.90 -27.47
N ASP A 691 3.90 -16.00 -28.18
CA ASP A 691 4.10 -15.51 -29.56
C ASP A 691 3.97 -13.99 -29.75
N GLU A 692 3.57 -13.55 -30.95
CA GLU A 692 3.50 -12.14 -31.37
C GLU A 692 2.61 -11.25 -30.48
N LEU A 693 1.72 -11.85 -29.69
CA LEU A 693 0.80 -11.13 -28.83
C LEU A 693 1.37 -10.83 -27.43
N GLU A 694 2.39 -11.56 -26.97
CA GLU A 694 3.02 -11.39 -25.66
C GLU A 694 3.48 -9.93 -25.45
N HIS A 695 4.21 -9.38 -26.43
CA HIS A 695 4.72 -8.01 -26.37
C HIS A 695 3.59 -6.97 -26.32
N THR A 696 2.53 -7.17 -27.11
CA THR A 696 1.35 -6.28 -27.12
C THR A 696 0.63 -6.32 -25.78
N CYS A 697 0.40 -7.52 -25.24
CA CYS A 697 -0.23 -7.72 -23.93
C CYS A 697 0.58 -7.11 -22.80
N ARG A 698 1.93 -7.19 -22.86
CA ARG A 698 2.82 -6.57 -21.88
C ARG A 698 2.71 -5.05 -21.90
N ILE A 699 2.83 -4.42 -23.08
CA ILE A 699 2.67 -2.96 -23.24
C ILE A 699 1.32 -2.49 -22.69
N LEU A 700 0.24 -3.14 -23.13
CA LEU A 700 -1.11 -2.75 -22.73
C LEU A 700 -1.38 -3.03 -21.24
N SER A 701 -0.78 -4.08 -20.67
CA SER A 701 -0.88 -4.36 -19.22
C SER A 701 -0.09 -3.37 -18.37
N ASP A 702 1.04 -2.85 -18.86
CA ASP A 702 1.79 -1.81 -18.15
C ASP A 702 1.03 -0.47 -18.14
N VAL A 703 0.36 -0.15 -19.25
CA VAL A 703 -0.45 1.06 -19.41
C VAL A 703 -1.75 0.94 -18.60
N PHE A 704 -2.52 -0.11 -18.85
CA PHE A 704 -3.80 -0.42 -18.22
C PHE A 704 -3.62 -1.48 -17.11
N ASP A 705 -2.78 -1.15 -16.13
CA ASP A 705 -2.44 -2.01 -15.00
C ASP A 705 -3.52 -2.11 -13.90
N THR A 706 -4.70 -1.54 -14.18
CA THR A 706 -5.95 -1.72 -13.44
C THR A 706 -7.11 -1.81 -14.42
N CYS A 707 -8.22 -2.41 -13.98
CA CYS A 707 -9.39 -2.59 -14.83
C CYS A 707 -9.93 -1.25 -15.34
N ILE A 708 -10.03 -1.09 -16.67
CA ILE A 708 -10.48 0.17 -17.29
C ILE A 708 -11.93 0.55 -16.94
N TYR A 709 -12.75 -0.43 -16.53
CA TYR A 709 -14.17 -0.22 -16.24
C TYR A 709 -14.43 0.26 -14.81
N CYS A 710 -13.68 -0.26 -13.83
CA CYS A 710 -13.94 0.01 -12.41
C CYS A 710 -12.68 0.36 -11.59
N SER A 711 -11.52 0.45 -12.21
CA SER A 711 -10.21 0.65 -11.57
C SER A 711 -9.84 -0.43 -10.55
N GLY A 712 -10.51 -1.58 -10.59
CA GLY A 712 -10.21 -2.73 -9.75
C GLY A 712 -8.87 -3.36 -10.10
N LYS A 713 -8.20 -3.93 -9.10
CA LYS A 713 -6.95 -4.68 -9.29
C LYS A 713 -7.23 -6.01 -9.98
N PHE A 714 -6.23 -6.49 -10.72
CA PHE A 714 -6.34 -7.81 -11.33
C PHE A 714 -6.00 -8.92 -10.31
N GLN A 715 -6.48 -10.11 -10.62
CA GLN A 715 -6.11 -11.38 -10.02
C GLN A 715 -5.92 -12.41 -11.14
N ALA A 716 -5.10 -13.42 -10.88
CA ALA A 716 -4.93 -14.54 -11.80
C ALA A 716 -6.20 -15.37 -11.88
#